data_AF-A0A8T0IB54-F1
#
_entry.id   AF-A0A8T0IB54-F1
#
_cell.length_a   1.000
_cell.length_b   1.000
_cell.length_c   1.000
_cell.angle_alpha   90.00
_cell.angle_beta   90.00
_cell.angle_gamma   90.00
#
_symmetry.space_group_name_H-M   'P 1'
#
loop_
_entity.id
_entity.type
_entity.pdbx_description
1 polymer ?
#
loop_
_entity_poly.entity_id
_entity_poly.type
_entity_poly.pdbx_seq_one_letter_code
_entity_poly.pdbx_strand_id
1 'polypeptide(L)'
;MAEIDTAAPFASVKDAICMFGEHSTNTIQRAFPTTNALQLEKIHSLEEELNQLREEYTNIQNQLITAETATTDPLKELVETTIPLEESKTTTEFMISSRISSLELQLDATLKHESQRAQEMECYREEMKKLSNELKVLKAQHISTLDMLTSSQNENDKLRDDFVRETEIITSRHEQYLVEQENVAKEHMKNLLEDLLATKDMLTKANAARKKMEEEFQIDEGTNLQGMKEEFYNSTILIEQLKNELQDAEDKQEGIILAVERLKDELLAAKESERKALQRENDANIAMKSMKIEVEDSKFAKEKVRMMAIQLEDVNSKLKNATQEEQNLLASLASLRAELKNANNEVQNLKKEVEDTTIEMEEQINHLQDDLNAAVLRETKSKICISNLNEALQQVTAEAVEAKAAAIQASDEVVAKTQELEETLLHNQTLECRLQASIKETDAAKAAEVFAHTEVKFLRKKINNSMDVNRNGEDSITISYDEYETMAKKVIDSENLAKKRIVAAIAQADASKASELEISKKLESIKNLLERSQIAMKQAVQVAEAAEAAKSAVEGELRKWRSENEQRRKAAVAAVMAVGSTEDSKHDCSVVIGDNSFFKSGTIGNESTRGLSNGSPNALQPKESLAQLLRYSFSKDEKIKKNLLSTKISAYFNKRIK
;
A
#
# COMPACT_ATOMS: atom_id res chain seq x y z
N MET A 1 42.03 -50.82 91.14
CA MET A 1 42.11 -51.96 92.07
C MET A 1 42.04 -53.21 91.21
N ALA A 2 42.78 -54.29 91.44
CA ALA A 2 43.96 -54.57 92.25
C ALA A 2 44.25 -56.06 91.94
N GLU A 3 45.49 -56.41 91.59
CA GLU A 3 45.85 -57.79 91.29
C GLU A 3 45.75 -58.69 92.53
N ILE A 4 45.32 -59.94 92.34
CA ILE A 4 45.62 -61.10 93.20
C ILE A 4 45.67 -62.33 92.27
N ASP A 5 46.53 -63.34 92.41
CA ASP A 5 47.92 -63.49 92.91
C ASP A 5 48.32 -64.97 92.63
N THR A 6 49.54 -65.35 93.02
CA THR A 6 50.05 -66.71 93.29
C THR A 6 50.52 -67.54 92.09
N ALA A 7 51.78 -67.96 92.19
CA ALA A 7 52.44 -68.86 91.25
C ALA A 7 52.78 -70.19 91.92
N ALA A 8 52.65 -71.31 91.20
CA ALA A 8 53.48 -72.51 91.33
C ALA A 8 53.17 -73.50 90.18
N PRO A 9 54.15 -74.26 89.66
CA PRO A 9 53.92 -75.35 88.69
C PRO A 9 53.58 -76.67 89.40
N PHE A 10 53.24 -77.72 88.65
CA PHE A 10 53.86 -79.07 88.66
C PHE A 10 53.22 -79.97 87.57
N ALA A 11 53.65 -81.22 87.42
CA ALA A 11 53.48 -82.03 86.21
C ALA A 11 52.53 -83.23 86.32
N SER A 12 52.20 -83.78 85.14
CA SER A 12 51.40 -84.97 84.82
C SER A 12 49.94 -85.03 85.27
N VAL A 13 49.06 -85.00 84.25
CA VAL A 13 47.81 -85.79 84.23
C VAL A 13 47.84 -86.71 82.99
N LYS A 14 49.02 -87.25 82.65
CA LYS A 14 49.19 -88.22 81.56
C LYS A 14 48.92 -89.66 82.03
N ASP A 15 48.95 -89.88 83.35
CA ASP A 15 48.87 -91.20 83.98
C ASP A 15 47.46 -91.53 84.53
N ALA A 16 46.55 -90.55 84.61
CA ALA A 16 45.33 -90.66 85.42
C ALA A 16 44.15 -91.40 84.77
N ILE A 17 44.05 -91.42 83.43
CA ILE A 17 42.95 -92.10 82.71
C ILE A 17 43.52 -93.04 81.63
N CYS A 18 44.52 -93.83 82.01
CA CYS A 18 44.83 -95.11 81.36
C CYS A 18 43.87 -96.21 81.83
N MET A 19 42.57 -95.88 81.92
CA MET A 19 41.55 -96.66 82.66
C MET A 19 40.51 -97.36 81.75
N PHE A 20 40.50 -97.07 80.45
CA PHE A 20 39.55 -97.67 79.50
C PHE A 20 40.18 -97.90 78.10
N GLY A 21 40.45 -99.17 77.74
CA GLY A 21 40.40 -99.59 76.34
C GLY A 21 41.70 -99.88 75.57
N GLU A 22 42.80 -100.23 76.24
CA GLU A 22 43.93 -100.98 75.65
C GLU A 22 43.40 -102.28 74.97
N HIS A 23 43.82 -102.79 73.79
CA HIS A 23 45.13 -102.85 73.14
C HIS A 23 45.07 -103.00 71.59
N SER A 24 46.21 -102.76 70.93
CA SER A 24 46.82 -103.52 69.79
C SER A 24 45.99 -104.12 68.63
N THR A 25 46.28 -103.60 67.41
CA THR A 25 46.62 -104.32 66.14
C THR A 25 45.70 -105.39 65.52
N ASN A 26 45.65 -105.30 64.17
CA ASN A 26 45.24 -106.32 63.19
C ASN A 26 43.74 -106.60 62.97
N THR A 27 43.30 -106.24 61.76
CA THR A 27 42.40 -107.00 60.87
C THR A 27 41.03 -107.44 61.41
N ILE A 28 39.96 -106.78 60.93
CA ILE A 28 38.83 -107.41 60.24
C ILE A 28 37.95 -106.34 59.58
N GLN A 29 37.34 -106.67 58.44
CA GLN A 29 36.39 -105.81 57.73
C GLN A 29 35.04 -105.76 58.47
N ARG A 30 34.38 -104.60 58.48
CA ARG A 30 32.90 -104.54 58.44
C ARG A 30 32.41 -103.23 57.85
N ALA A 31 31.55 -103.32 56.85
CA ALA A 31 30.91 -102.18 56.21
C ALA A 31 29.59 -101.84 56.92
N PHE A 32 29.33 -100.54 57.08
CA PHE A 32 27.99 -99.98 57.25
C PHE A 32 27.90 -98.71 56.38
N PRO A 33 26.78 -98.48 55.67
CA PRO A 33 26.68 -97.38 54.71
C PRO A 33 26.48 -96.04 55.44
N THR A 34 27.42 -95.10 55.30
CA THR A 34 27.28 -93.76 55.86
C THR A 34 26.37 -92.89 54.99
N THR A 35 25.32 -92.35 55.59
CA THR A 35 24.22 -91.58 54.96
C THR A 35 24.62 -90.22 54.37
N ASN A 36 25.92 -89.90 54.37
CA ASN A 36 26.44 -88.58 54.03
C ASN A 36 26.32 -88.26 52.53
N ALA A 37 26.42 -89.27 51.64
CA ALA A 37 26.40 -89.04 50.19
C ALA A 37 25.05 -88.48 49.70
N LEU A 38 23.94 -89.14 50.04
CA LEU A 38 22.58 -88.69 49.71
C LEU A 38 22.20 -87.36 50.39
N GLN A 39 22.83 -87.02 51.52
CA GLN A 39 22.65 -85.72 52.16
C GLN A 39 23.43 -84.62 51.43
N LEU A 40 24.67 -84.87 51.02
CA LEU A 40 25.46 -83.95 50.19
C LEU A 40 24.80 -83.69 48.83
N GLU A 41 24.33 -84.74 48.16
CA GLU A 41 23.63 -84.65 46.87
C GLU A 41 22.34 -83.81 46.99
N LYS A 42 21.57 -84.01 48.08
CA LYS A 42 20.36 -83.23 48.35
C LYS A 42 20.64 -81.79 48.82
N ILE A 43 21.77 -81.54 49.48
CA ILE A 43 22.25 -80.18 49.77
C ILE A 43 22.65 -79.47 48.47
N HIS A 44 23.41 -80.13 47.59
CA HIS A 44 23.81 -79.58 46.29
C HIS A 44 22.59 -79.23 45.43
N SER A 45 21.57 -80.11 45.37
CA SER A 45 20.29 -79.83 44.68
C SER A 45 19.60 -78.59 45.23
N LEU A 46 19.56 -78.40 46.56
CA LEU A 46 18.95 -77.23 47.20
C LEU A 46 19.81 -75.96 47.05
N GLU A 47 21.14 -76.08 47.00
CA GLU A 47 22.06 -74.97 46.69
C GLU A 47 21.92 -74.55 45.22
N GLU A 48 21.70 -75.48 44.31
CA GLU A 48 21.45 -75.25 42.89
C GLU A 48 20.07 -74.60 42.65
N GLU A 49 19.01 -75.09 43.29
CA GLU A 49 17.68 -74.44 43.33
C GLU A 49 17.75 -73.02 43.94
N LEU A 50 18.51 -72.82 45.03
CA LEU A 50 18.70 -71.50 45.64
C LEU A 50 19.52 -70.55 44.77
N ASN A 51 20.46 -71.06 43.97
CA ASN A 51 21.20 -70.24 43.01
C ASN A 51 20.31 -69.86 41.81
N GLN A 52 19.49 -70.78 41.30
CA GLN A 52 18.49 -70.48 40.26
C GLN A 52 17.49 -69.42 40.75
N LEU A 53 16.93 -69.56 41.96
CA LEU A 53 16.03 -68.56 42.55
C LEU A 53 16.71 -67.18 42.78
N ARG A 54 18.03 -67.14 43.02
CA ARG A 54 18.81 -65.89 43.08
C ARG A 54 19.04 -65.27 41.71
N GLU A 55 19.25 -66.09 40.68
CA GLU A 55 19.38 -65.64 39.30
C GLU A 55 18.04 -65.10 38.79
N GLU A 56 16.92 -65.79 39.05
CA GLU A 56 15.58 -65.30 38.77
C GLU A 56 15.27 -63.99 39.52
N TYR A 57 15.56 -63.93 40.83
CA TYR A 57 15.36 -62.72 41.63
C TYR A 57 16.18 -61.52 41.12
N THR A 58 17.45 -61.72 40.77
CA THR A 58 18.29 -60.64 40.22
C THR A 58 17.88 -60.26 38.81
N ASN A 59 17.43 -61.20 37.98
CA ASN A 59 16.82 -60.92 36.67
C ASN A 59 15.55 -60.08 36.80
N ILE A 60 14.65 -60.43 37.73
CA ILE A 60 13.43 -59.65 38.02
C ILE A 60 13.76 -58.26 38.58
N GLN A 61 14.75 -58.12 39.47
CA GLN A 61 15.22 -56.80 39.91
C GLN A 61 15.79 -55.96 38.76
N ASN A 62 16.60 -56.56 37.88
CA ASN A 62 17.15 -55.87 36.71
C ASN A 62 16.04 -55.44 35.73
N GLN A 63 15.02 -56.27 35.52
CA GLN A 63 13.85 -55.91 34.70
C GLN A 63 13.03 -54.77 35.33
N LEU A 64 12.81 -54.80 36.66
CA LEU A 64 12.13 -53.72 37.38
C LEU A 64 12.90 -52.40 37.27
N ILE A 65 14.20 -52.41 37.56
CA ILE A 65 15.07 -51.23 37.42
C ILE A 65 15.04 -50.71 35.98
N THR A 66 15.09 -51.59 34.98
CA THR A 66 15.02 -51.20 33.55
C THR A 66 13.68 -50.56 33.20
N ALA A 67 12.57 -51.03 33.79
CA ALA A 67 11.25 -50.43 33.59
C ALA A 67 11.10 -49.08 34.33
N GLU A 68 11.69 -48.93 35.51
CA GLU A 68 11.72 -47.68 36.27
C GLU A 68 12.60 -46.62 35.58
N THR A 69 13.75 -46.99 34.99
CA THR A 69 14.54 -46.07 34.16
C THR A 69 13.81 -45.70 32.87
N ALA A 70 13.26 -46.69 32.14
CA ALA A 70 12.50 -46.46 30.91
C ALA A 70 11.20 -45.64 31.08
N THR A 71 10.72 -45.46 32.32
CA THR A 71 9.59 -44.57 32.64
C THR A 71 10.01 -43.23 33.24
N THR A 72 11.18 -43.11 33.87
CA THR A 72 11.67 -41.84 34.40
C THR A 72 12.27 -40.92 33.33
N ASP A 73 12.96 -41.46 32.32
CA ASP A 73 13.49 -40.66 31.20
C ASP A 73 12.40 -39.89 30.42
N PRO A 74 11.29 -40.51 29.94
CA PRO A 74 10.24 -39.76 29.24
C PRO A 74 9.44 -38.83 30.15
N LEU A 75 9.35 -39.11 31.47
CA LEU A 75 8.77 -38.15 32.43
C LEU A 75 9.68 -36.92 32.62
N LYS A 76 11.00 -37.11 32.60
CA LYS A 76 11.97 -36.02 32.67
C LYS A 76 11.94 -35.18 31.39
N GLU A 77 11.88 -35.80 30.21
CA GLU A 77 11.70 -35.10 28.92
C GLU A 77 10.37 -34.33 28.88
N LEU A 78 9.28 -34.88 29.41
CA LEU A 78 7.99 -34.18 29.52
C LEU A 78 8.07 -32.94 30.42
N VAL A 79 8.79 -33.00 31.55
CA VAL A 79 9.00 -31.83 32.41
C VAL A 79 9.91 -30.79 31.73
N GLU A 80 11.01 -31.24 31.11
CA GLU A 80 11.97 -30.38 30.41
C GLU A 80 11.36 -29.70 29.16
N THR A 81 10.33 -30.28 28.55
CA THR A 81 9.55 -29.65 27.46
C THR A 81 8.36 -28.81 27.93
N THR A 82 7.79 -29.09 29.12
CA THR A 82 6.67 -28.31 29.68
C THR A 82 7.11 -26.91 30.14
N ILE A 83 8.32 -26.78 30.71
CA ILE A 83 8.86 -25.49 31.19
C ILE A 83 8.95 -24.44 30.05
N PRO A 84 9.67 -24.68 28.93
CA PRO A 84 9.78 -23.71 27.85
C PRO A 84 8.44 -23.48 27.12
N LEU A 85 7.49 -24.41 27.20
CA LEU A 85 6.14 -24.22 26.66
C LEU A 85 5.34 -23.17 27.48
N GLU A 86 5.41 -23.22 28.81
CA GLU A 86 4.78 -22.20 29.67
C GLU A 86 5.53 -20.86 29.66
N GLU A 87 6.85 -20.85 29.49
CA GLU A 87 7.61 -19.61 29.21
C GLU A 87 7.22 -19.00 27.85
N SER A 88 7.05 -19.81 26.80
CA SER A 88 6.57 -19.36 25.50
C SER A 88 5.12 -18.85 25.56
N LYS A 89 4.26 -19.51 26.35
CA LYS A 89 2.87 -19.10 26.57
C LYS A 89 2.79 -17.76 27.32
N THR A 90 3.44 -17.64 28.48
CA THR A 90 3.44 -16.38 29.25
C THR A 90 4.07 -15.21 28.50
N THR A 91 5.11 -15.44 27.68
CA THR A 91 5.67 -14.38 26.82
C THR A 91 4.73 -13.99 25.68
N THR A 92 3.99 -14.92 25.07
CA THR A 92 2.95 -14.56 24.07
C THR A 92 1.76 -13.83 24.71
N GLU A 93 1.31 -14.24 25.90
CA GLU A 93 0.25 -13.54 26.66
C GLU A 93 0.67 -12.09 27.02
N PHE A 94 1.93 -11.88 27.42
CA PHE A 94 2.48 -10.54 27.65
C PHE A 94 2.54 -9.71 26.36
N MET A 95 3.01 -10.28 25.25
CA MET A 95 3.07 -9.61 23.94
C MET A 95 1.67 -9.21 23.44
N ILE A 96 0.67 -10.09 23.61
CA ILE A 96 -0.74 -9.82 23.28
C ILE A 96 -1.27 -8.68 24.16
N SER A 97 -1.06 -8.74 25.47
CA SER A 97 -1.54 -7.71 26.42
C SER A 97 -0.92 -6.33 26.15
N SER A 98 0.39 -6.29 25.88
CA SER A 98 1.13 -5.09 25.47
C SER A 98 0.59 -4.52 24.16
N ARG A 99 0.30 -5.37 23.17
CA ARG A 99 -0.25 -4.95 21.88
C ARG A 99 -1.69 -4.46 21.99
N ILE A 100 -2.53 -5.07 22.83
CA ILE A 100 -3.89 -4.59 23.12
C ILE A 100 -3.82 -3.19 23.73
N SER A 101 -3.04 -3.00 24.81
CA SER A 101 -2.95 -1.68 25.46
C SER A 101 -2.36 -0.59 24.55
N SER A 102 -1.42 -0.95 23.67
CA SER A 102 -0.93 -0.06 22.61
C SER A 102 -2.00 0.32 21.58
N LEU A 103 -2.96 -0.56 21.29
CA LEU A 103 -4.06 -0.30 20.34
C LEU A 103 -5.19 0.50 20.99
N GLU A 104 -5.48 0.26 22.28
CA GLU A 104 -6.42 1.07 23.07
C GLU A 104 -5.94 2.53 23.15
N LEU A 105 -4.66 2.76 23.44
CA LEU A 105 -4.08 4.11 23.52
C LEU A 105 -4.06 4.82 22.15
N GLN A 106 -3.90 4.08 21.05
CA GLN A 106 -4.07 4.61 19.69
C GLN A 106 -5.54 4.93 19.38
N LEU A 107 -6.48 4.08 19.80
CA LEU A 107 -7.92 4.31 19.61
C LEU A 107 -8.37 5.58 20.34
N ASP A 108 -8.03 5.74 21.62
CA ASP A 108 -8.33 6.95 22.41
C ASP A 108 -7.72 8.21 21.78
N ALA A 109 -6.51 8.14 21.24
CA ALA A 109 -5.88 9.25 20.54
C ALA A 109 -6.65 9.63 19.25
N THR A 110 -7.08 8.64 18.46
CA THR A 110 -7.89 8.88 17.24
C THR A 110 -9.28 9.43 17.57
N LEU A 111 -9.99 8.86 18.55
CA LEU A 111 -11.29 9.35 19.01
C LEU A 111 -11.22 10.80 19.52
N LYS A 112 -10.16 11.14 20.24
CA LYS A 112 -9.92 12.52 20.71
C LYS A 112 -9.68 13.48 19.55
N HIS A 113 -8.88 13.09 18.56
CA HIS A 113 -8.63 13.88 17.35
C HIS A 113 -9.90 14.06 16.49
N GLU A 114 -10.70 13.01 16.31
CA GLU A 114 -12.00 13.12 15.63
C GLU A 114 -12.99 14.01 16.40
N SER A 115 -13.02 13.93 17.73
CA SER A 115 -13.85 14.82 18.56
C SER A 115 -13.41 16.28 18.47
N GLN A 116 -12.11 16.57 18.33
CA GLN A 116 -11.62 17.93 18.12
C GLN A 116 -12.03 18.44 16.73
N ARG A 117 -11.79 17.64 15.68
CA ARG A 117 -12.20 17.96 14.31
C ARG A 117 -13.71 18.17 14.16
N ALA A 118 -14.52 17.43 14.91
CA ALA A 118 -15.97 17.63 14.95
C ALA A 118 -16.36 18.98 15.57
N GLN A 119 -15.69 19.40 16.65
CA GLN A 119 -15.92 20.70 17.28
C GLN A 119 -15.49 21.87 16.38
N GLU A 120 -14.35 21.74 15.69
CA GLU A 120 -13.90 22.72 14.69
C GLU A 120 -14.91 22.88 13.54
N MET A 121 -15.42 21.76 13.01
CA MET A 121 -16.44 21.76 11.96
C MET A 121 -17.76 22.39 12.41
N GLU A 122 -18.20 22.17 13.65
CA GLU A 122 -19.41 22.82 14.20
C GLU A 122 -19.17 24.32 14.43
N CYS A 123 -17.95 24.74 14.83
CA CYS A 123 -17.57 26.15 14.93
C CYS A 123 -17.65 26.87 13.57
N TYR A 124 -17.01 26.31 12.53
CA TYR A 124 -17.12 26.83 11.15
C TYR A 124 -18.57 26.88 10.65
N ARG A 125 -19.40 25.90 11.04
CA ARG A 125 -20.83 25.88 10.71
C ARG A 125 -21.60 27.01 11.38
N GLU A 126 -21.28 27.36 12.62
CA GLU A 126 -21.84 28.54 13.28
C GLU A 126 -21.38 29.86 12.63
N GLU A 127 -20.11 29.99 12.29
CA GLU A 127 -19.56 31.17 11.60
C GLU A 127 -20.22 31.38 10.24
N MET A 128 -20.33 30.32 9.44
CA MET A 128 -21.08 30.35 8.18
C MET A 128 -22.55 30.72 8.36
N LYS A 129 -23.17 30.33 9.50
CA LYS A 129 -24.55 30.70 9.86
C LYS A 129 -24.67 32.18 10.27
N LYS A 130 -23.68 32.72 10.99
CA LYS A 130 -23.55 34.16 11.34
C LYS A 130 -23.42 35.00 10.06
N LEU A 131 -22.42 34.71 9.22
CA LEU A 131 -22.19 35.35 7.92
C LEU A 131 -23.40 35.26 6.98
N SER A 132 -24.08 34.11 6.91
CA SER A 132 -25.33 33.95 6.14
C SER A 132 -26.42 34.91 6.60
N ASN A 133 -26.51 35.20 7.90
CA ASN A 133 -27.54 36.07 8.45
C ASN A 133 -27.17 37.56 8.30
N GLU A 134 -25.91 37.91 8.52
CA GLU A 134 -25.38 39.25 8.20
C GLU A 134 -25.59 39.60 6.72
N LEU A 135 -25.32 38.67 5.81
CA LEU A 135 -25.55 38.84 4.37
C LEU A 135 -27.04 39.02 4.02
N LYS A 136 -27.97 38.43 4.78
CA LYS A 136 -29.42 38.70 4.64
C LYS A 136 -29.79 40.10 5.15
N VAL A 137 -29.25 40.51 6.30
CA VAL A 137 -29.47 41.85 6.87
C VAL A 137 -28.93 42.93 5.92
N LEU A 138 -27.71 42.77 5.40
CA LEU A 138 -27.09 43.70 4.47
C LEU A 138 -27.86 43.79 3.14
N LYS A 139 -28.41 42.67 2.64
CA LYS A 139 -29.31 42.69 1.48
C LYS A 139 -30.61 43.44 1.75
N ALA A 140 -31.24 43.24 2.91
CA ALA A 140 -32.45 43.97 3.29
C ALA A 140 -32.19 45.47 3.46
N GLN A 141 -31.04 45.84 4.04
CA GLN A 141 -30.57 47.23 4.11
C GLN A 141 -30.33 47.82 2.72
N HIS A 142 -29.70 47.08 1.79
CA HIS A 142 -29.46 47.56 0.43
C HIS A 142 -30.76 47.77 -0.37
N ILE A 143 -31.75 46.87 -0.22
CA ILE A 143 -33.09 47.07 -0.81
C ILE A 143 -33.72 48.35 -0.25
N SER A 144 -33.71 48.53 1.07
CA SER A 144 -34.21 49.75 1.71
C SER A 144 -33.51 51.03 1.24
N THR A 145 -32.19 51.01 1.01
CA THR A 145 -31.49 52.18 0.43
C THR A 145 -31.81 52.42 -1.03
N LEU A 146 -32.11 51.39 -1.82
CA LEU A 146 -32.59 51.51 -3.20
C LEU A 146 -34.03 52.07 -3.25
N ASP A 147 -34.92 51.64 -2.36
CA ASP A 147 -36.29 52.17 -2.25
C ASP A 147 -36.26 53.65 -1.86
N MET A 148 -35.43 54.04 -0.88
CA MET A 148 -35.22 55.43 -0.48
C MET A 148 -34.62 56.29 -1.59
N LEU A 149 -33.62 55.77 -2.33
CA LEU A 149 -33.04 56.44 -3.49
C LEU A 149 -34.09 56.64 -4.59
N THR A 150 -34.87 55.61 -4.89
CA THR A 150 -35.96 55.66 -5.89
C THR A 150 -37.03 56.68 -5.49
N SER A 151 -37.39 56.75 -4.20
CA SER A 151 -38.31 57.76 -3.67
C SER A 151 -37.74 59.17 -3.84
N SER A 152 -36.45 59.38 -3.55
CA SER A 152 -35.78 60.68 -3.73
C SER A 152 -35.64 61.07 -5.21
N GLN A 153 -35.41 60.11 -6.11
CA GLN A 153 -35.43 60.36 -7.57
C GLN A 153 -36.82 60.80 -8.03
N ASN A 154 -37.88 60.06 -7.64
CA ASN A 154 -39.27 60.44 -7.93
C ASN A 154 -39.67 61.82 -7.35
N GLU A 155 -39.05 62.25 -6.25
CA GLU A 155 -39.25 63.59 -5.67
C GLU A 155 -38.48 64.68 -6.43
N ASN A 156 -37.24 64.42 -6.84
CA ASN A 156 -36.48 65.32 -7.72
C ASN A 156 -37.16 65.49 -9.09
N ASP A 157 -37.70 64.43 -9.68
CA ASP A 157 -38.42 64.50 -10.96
C ASP A 157 -39.71 65.33 -10.83
N LYS A 158 -40.48 65.19 -9.74
CA LYS A 158 -41.63 66.07 -9.45
C LYS A 158 -41.22 67.54 -9.31
N LEU A 159 -40.17 67.83 -8.53
CA LEU A 159 -39.64 69.18 -8.38
C LEU A 159 -39.19 69.76 -9.73
N ARG A 160 -38.60 68.92 -10.60
CA ARG A 160 -38.17 69.29 -11.95
C ARG A 160 -39.34 69.62 -12.86
N ASP A 161 -40.41 68.83 -12.79
CA ASP A 161 -41.69 69.10 -13.46
C ASP A 161 -42.37 70.38 -12.93
N ASP A 162 -42.32 70.65 -11.62
CA ASP A 162 -42.84 71.88 -11.01
C ASP A 162 -42.03 73.12 -11.44
N PHE A 163 -40.70 73.01 -11.52
CA PHE A 163 -39.86 74.06 -12.09
C PHE A 163 -40.20 74.34 -13.56
N VAL A 164 -40.42 73.29 -14.38
CA VAL A 164 -40.88 73.46 -15.76
C VAL A 164 -42.21 74.21 -15.81
N ARG A 165 -43.22 73.75 -15.05
CA ARG A 165 -44.53 74.41 -14.95
C ARG A 165 -44.43 75.89 -14.58
N GLU A 166 -43.65 76.25 -13.55
CA GLU A 166 -43.52 77.65 -13.16
C GLU A 166 -42.78 78.47 -14.24
N THR A 167 -41.78 77.91 -14.93
CA THR A 167 -41.15 78.61 -16.07
C THR A 167 -42.10 78.80 -17.25
N GLU A 168 -42.98 77.84 -17.55
CA GLU A 168 -44.03 77.98 -18.57
C GLU A 168 -45.04 79.08 -18.20
N ILE A 169 -45.44 79.14 -16.91
CA ILE A 169 -46.32 80.18 -16.38
C ILE A 169 -45.66 81.57 -16.44
N ILE A 170 -44.38 81.69 -16.07
CA ILE A 170 -43.63 82.95 -16.14
C ILE A 170 -43.47 83.41 -17.59
N THR A 171 -43.12 82.51 -18.52
CA THR A 171 -43.03 82.83 -19.95
C THR A 171 -44.38 83.28 -20.50
N SER A 172 -45.46 82.55 -20.21
CA SER A 172 -46.82 82.90 -20.65
C SER A 172 -47.26 84.28 -20.15
N ARG A 173 -46.95 84.63 -18.89
CA ARG A 173 -47.21 85.96 -18.33
C ARG A 173 -46.37 87.04 -19.01
N HIS A 174 -45.13 86.75 -19.38
CA HIS A 174 -44.26 87.70 -20.08
C HIS A 174 -44.73 87.95 -21.52
N GLU A 175 -45.15 86.91 -22.24
CA GLU A 175 -45.76 87.04 -23.57
C GLU A 175 -47.05 87.87 -23.52
N GLN A 176 -47.93 87.63 -22.53
CA GLN A 176 -49.12 88.46 -22.31
C GLN A 176 -48.76 89.92 -22.05
N TYR A 177 -47.78 90.20 -21.18
CA TYR A 177 -47.31 91.56 -20.92
C TYR A 177 -46.76 92.25 -22.18
N LEU A 178 -46.02 91.54 -23.03
CA LEU A 178 -45.51 92.08 -24.29
C LEU A 178 -46.65 92.45 -25.26
N VAL A 179 -47.69 91.62 -25.36
CA VAL A 179 -48.90 91.91 -26.17
C VAL A 179 -49.68 93.10 -25.60
N GLU A 180 -49.81 93.21 -24.28
CA GLU A 180 -50.42 94.37 -23.60
C GLU A 180 -49.68 95.68 -23.96
N GLN A 181 -48.35 95.69 -23.84
CA GLN A 181 -47.52 96.85 -24.19
C GLN A 181 -47.60 97.19 -25.69
N GLU A 182 -47.64 96.20 -26.59
CA GLU A 182 -47.80 96.43 -28.02
C GLU A 182 -49.16 97.08 -28.35
N ASN A 183 -50.22 96.68 -27.65
CA ASN A 183 -51.57 97.26 -27.82
C ASN A 183 -51.65 98.69 -27.27
N VAL A 184 -51.07 98.96 -26.10
CA VAL A 184 -50.95 100.33 -25.56
C VAL A 184 -50.16 101.24 -26.51
N ALA A 185 -49.08 100.74 -27.11
CA ALA A 185 -48.30 101.49 -28.11
C ALA A 185 -49.12 101.78 -29.39
N LYS A 186 -49.90 100.81 -29.89
CA LYS A 186 -50.82 101.00 -31.04
C LYS A 186 -51.88 102.06 -30.73
N GLU A 187 -52.48 102.04 -29.55
CA GLU A 187 -53.52 102.99 -29.18
C GLU A 187 -52.96 104.41 -28.93
N HIS A 188 -51.78 104.54 -28.31
CA HIS A 188 -51.09 105.83 -28.21
C HIS A 188 -50.74 106.40 -29.60
N MET A 189 -50.26 105.57 -30.53
CA MET A 189 -49.98 105.97 -31.92
C MET A 189 -51.26 106.39 -32.66
N LYS A 190 -52.39 105.71 -32.44
CA LYS A 190 -53.70 106.10 -32.99
C LYS A 190 -54.12 107.48 -32.48
N ASN A 191 -54.05 107.72 -31.16
CA ASN A 191 -54.47 108.99 -30.57
C ASN A 191 -53.58 110.15 -31.05
N LEU A 192 -52.26 109.92 -31.18
CA LEU A 192 -51.32 110.91 -31.75
C LEU A 192 -51.63 111.26 -33.21
N LEU A 193 -52.13 110.31 -34.01
CA LEU A 193 -52.59 110.56 -35.38
C LEU A 193 -53.87 111.41 -35.41
N GLU A 194 -54.76 111.21 -34.44
CA GLU A 194 -56.02 111.95 -34.27
C GLU A 194 -55.76 113.41 -33.83
N ASP A 195 -54.83 113.63 -32.89
CA ASP A 195 -54.31 114.95 -32.51
C ASP A 195 -53.60 115.67 -33.67
N LEU A 196 -52.85 114.94 -34.50
CA LEU A 196 -52.15 115.50 -35.67
C LEU A 196 -53.14 115.94 -36.77
N LEU A 197 -54.28 115.26 -36.91
CA LEU A 197 -55.38 115.71 -37.76
C LEU A 197 -56.07 116.97 -37.18
N ALA A 198 -56.36 116.99 -35.87
CA ALA A 198 -57.00 118.13 -35.23
C ALA A 198 -56.13 119.41 -35.29
N THR A 199 -54.82 119.30 -35.04
CA THR A 199 -53.88 120.43 -35.11
C THR A 199 -53.68 120.93 -36.55
N LYS A 200 -53.65 120.05 -37.54
CA LYS A 200 -53.67 120.42 -38.98
C LYS A 200 -54.91 121.26 -39.32
N ASP A 201 -56.08 120.85 -38.86
CA ASP A 201 -57.33 121.59 -39.09
C ASP A 201 -57.35 122.95 -38.37
N MET A 202 -56.76 123.07 -37.18
CA MET A 202 -56.58 124.38 -36.51
C MET A 202 -55.61 125.29 -37.28
N LEU A 203 -54.51 124.76 -37.82
CA LEU A 203 -53.52 125.54 -38.56
C LEU A 203 -54.11 126.18 -39.83
N THR A 204 -55.01 125.49 -40.55
CA THR A 204 -55.72 126.08 -41.70
C THR A 204 -56.57 127.29 -41.30
N LYS A 205 -57.24 127.24 -40.15
CA LYS A 205 -58.08 128.33 -39.60
C LYS A 205 -57.21 129.51 -39.14
N ALA A 206 -56.09 129.25 -38.47
CA ALA A 206 -55.16 130.30 -38.03
C ALA A 206 -54.54 131.08 -39.20
N ASN A 207 -54.15 130.38 -40.28
CA ASN A 207 -53.61 131.02 -41.49
C ASN A 207 -54.65 131.89 -42.21
N ALA A 208 -55.94 131.54 -42.16
CA ALA A 208 -57.02 132.39 -42.68
C ALA A 208 -57.28 133.64 -41.82
N ALA A 209 -56.95 133.61 -40.53
CA ALA A 209 -57.09 134.75 -39.62
C ALA A 209 -55.90 135.73 -39.70
N ARG A 210 -54.66 135.23 -39.85
CA ARG A 210 -53.46 136.09 -39.87
C ARG A 210 -53.50 137.15 -40.99
N LYS A 211 -54.10 136.81 -42.14
CA LYS A 211 -54.28 137.69 -43.31
C LYS A 211 -55.31 138.84 -43.11
N LYS A 212 -55.65 139.19 -41.87
CA LYS A 212 -56.65 140.22 -41.52
C LYS A 212 -56.20 141.21 -40.43
N MET A 213 -54.96 141.14 -39.94
CA MET A 213 -54.48 141.97 -38.82
C MET A 213 -53.11 142.60 -39.13
N GLU A 214 -52.94 143.14 -40.34
CA GLU A 214 -51.66 143.65 -40.86
C GLU A 214 -51.76 145.15 -41.27
N GLU A 215 -52.71 145.90 -40.69
CA GLU A 215 -53.10 147.28 -41.05
C GLU A 215 -53.35 148.19 -39.80
N GLU A 216 -52.86 149.45 -39.81
CA GLU A 216 -53.11 150.65 -38.90
C GLU A 216 -52.16 151.00 -37.68
N PHE A 217 -52.29 152.22 -37.07
CA PHE A 217 -51.15 153.16 -36.72
C PHE A 217 -51.20 154.05 -35.37
N GLN A 218 -50.48 155.21 -35.27
CA GLN A 218 -50.00 156.02 -34.06
C GLN A 218 -50.39 157.58 -34.04
N ILE A 219 -49.89 158.64 -33.30
CA ILE A 219 -48.69 159.02 -32.44
C ILE A 219 -48.80 160.43 -31.66
N ASP A 220 -47.95 160.76 -30.63
CA ASP A 220 -47.46 162.05 -29.91
C ASP A 220 -48.35 163.33 -29.59
N GLU A 221 -48.04 164.47 -28.88
CA GLU A 221 -46.98 165.15 -28.00
C GLU A 221 -47.67 166.25 -27.07
N GLY A 222 -47.17 167.32 -26.35
CA GLY A 222 -45.85 168.01 -26.10
C GLY A 222 -45.84 169.42 -25.37
N THR A 223 -44.67 169.90 -24.83
CA THR A 223 -44.28 171.29 -24.31
C THR A 223 -44.79 171.84 -22.92
N ASN A 224 -44.49 173.01 -22.28
CA ASN A 224 -43.85 174.35 -22.59
C ASN A 224 -43.23 175.16 -21.35
N LEU A 225 -43.03 176.53 -21.33
CA LEU A 225 -42.02 177.28 -20.47
C LEU A 225 -42.24 178.78 -19.98
N GLN A 226 -41.42 179.21 -18.98
CA GLN A 226 -40.76 180.55 -18.68
C GLN A 226 -41.44 181.70 -17.85
N GLY A 227 -40.69 182.28 -16.86
CA GLY A 227 -41.19 183.42 -16.05
C GLY A 227 -40.26 184.30 -15.16
N MET A 228 -38.97 183.99 -14.88
CA MET A 228 -38.10 184.83 -14.01
C MET A 228 -36.75 185.23 -14.64
N LYS A 229 -36.38 186.51 -14.52
CA LYS A 229 -35.07 187.06 -14.96
C LYS A 229 -34.43 188.14 -14.05
N GLU A 230 -35.12 188.68 -13.05
CA GLU A 230 -34.55 189.69 -12.14
C GLU A 230 -34.09 189.11 -10.79
N GLU A 231 -34.65 187.97 -10.35
CA GLU A 231 -34.01 187.14 -9.31
C GLU A 231 -32.59 186.72 -9.71
N PHE A 232 -32.36 186.56 -11.02
CA PHE A 232 -31.20 185.91 -11.63
C PHE A 232 -29.84 186.41 -11.11
N TYR A 233 -29.70 187.69 -10.74
CA TYR A 233 -28.42 188.22 -10.22
C TYR A 233 -28.14 187.76 -8.78
N ASN A 234 -29.15 187.79 -7.90
CA ASN A 234 -29.04 187.28 -6.53
C ASN A 234 -29.03 185.74 -6.52
N SER A 235 -29.80 185.12 -7.40
CA SER A 235 -29.73 183.67 -7.66
C SER A 235 -28.36 183.26 -8.18
N THR A 236 -27.65 184.04 -9.00
CA THR A 236 -26.34 183.62 -9.54
C THR A 236 -25.32 183.34 -8.43
N ILE A 237 -25.25 184.18 -7.39
CA ILE A 237 -24.32 183.97 -6.27
C ILE A 237 -24.75 182.75 -5.43
N LEU A 238 -26.05 182.61 -5.16
CA LEU A 238 -26.58 181.45 -4.42
C LEU A 238 -26.46 180.13 -5.22
N ILE A 239 -26.62 180.19 -6.54
CA ILE A 239 -26.41 179.07 -7.47
C ILE A 239 -24.96 178.63 -7.43
N GLU A 240 -23.99 179.55 -7.46
CA GLU A 240 -22.58 179.15 -7.41
C GLU A 240 -22.18 178.55 -6.04
N GLN A 241 -22.86 178.92 -4.95
CA GLN A 241 -22.73 178.21 -3.66
C GLN A 241 -23.38 176.82 -3.70
N LEU A 242 -24.66 176.74 -4.08
CA LEU A 242 -25.42 175.48 -4.19
C LEU A 242 -24.81 174.49 -5.18
N LYS A 243 -24.11 174.97 -6.21
CA LYS A 243 -23.41 174.17 -7.22
C LYS A 243 -22.13 173.53 -6.67
N ASN A 244 -21.42 174.20 -5.75
CA ASN A 244 -20.31 173.57 -5.04
C ASN A 244 -20.82 172.53 -4.02
N GLU A 245 -21.93 172.80 -3.33
CA GLU A 245 -22.59 171.83 -2.45
C GLU A 245 -23.18 170.64 -3.24
N LEU A 246 -23.67 170.88 -4.46
CA LEU A 246 -24.15 169.85 -5.38
C LEU A 246 -23.01 168.97 -5.89
N GLN A 247 -21.90 169.54 -6.36
CA GLN A 247 -20.71 168.77 -6.76
C GLN A 247 -20.20 167.91 -5.60
N ASP A 248 -20.08 168.49 -4.40
CA ASP A 248 -19.66 167.78 -3.20
C ASP A 248 -20.68 166.69 -2.76
N ALA A 249 -21.94 166.75 -3.23
CA ALA A 249 -22.93 165.68 -3.06
C ALA A 249 -22.88 164.63 -4.19
N GLU A 250 -22.63 165.04 -5.44
CA GLU A 250 -22.47 164.16 -6.61
C GLU A 250 -21.22 163.27 -6.46
N ASP A 251 -20.09 163.83 -6.04
CA ASP A 251 -18.86 163.08 -5.74
C ASP A 251 -19.10 162.02 -4.64
N LYS A 252 -19.92 162.34 -3.63
CA LYS A 252 -20.34 161.39 -2.58
C LYS A 252 -21.28 160.32 -3.12
N GLN A 253 -22.19 160.67 -4.04
CA GLN A 253 -23.09 159.72 -4.69
C GLN A 253 -22.31 158.73 -5.57
N GLU A 254 -21.32 159.19 -6.35
CA GLU A 254 -20.45 158.31 -7.14
C GLU A 254 -19.62 157.38 -6.23
N GLY A 255 -19.06 157.90 -5.14
CA GLY A 255 -18.37 157.08 -4.12
C GLY A 255 -19.26 156.01 -3.49
N ILE A 256 -20.55 156.30 -3.27
CA ILE A 256 -21.53 155.32 -2.79
C ILE A 256 -21.86 154.27 -3.87
N ILE A 257 -22.01 154.67 -5.13
CA ILE A 257 -22.26 153.74 -6.25
C ILE A 257 -21.11 152.74 -6.38
N LEU A 258 -19.86 153.22 -6.41
CA LEU A 258 -18.67 152.36 -6.48
C LEU A 258 -18.56 151.40 -5.29
N ALA A 259 -18.96 151.83 -4.09
CA ALA A 259 -19.01 150.96 -2.91
C ALA A 259 -20.10 149.86 -3.03
N VAL A 260 -21.27 150.20 -3.58
CA VAL A 260 -22.36 149.25 -3.81
C VAL A 260 -22.02 148.24 -4.90
N GLU A 261 -21.37 148.67 -5.98
CA GLU A 261 -20.89 147.76 -7.04
C GLU A 261 -19.82 146.81 -6.51
N ARG A 262 -18.85 147.31 -5.75
CA ARG A 262 -17.84 146.46 -5.09
C ARG A 262 -18.48 145.43 -4.16
N LEU A 263 -19.45 145.81 -3.33
CA LEU A 263 -20.14 144.88 -2.42
C LEU A 263 -20.97 143.83 -3.18
N LYS A 264 -21.52 144.18 -4.35
CA LYS A 264 -22.22 143.26 -5.25
C LYS A 264 -21.26 142.23 -5.86
N ASP A 265 -20.06 142.64 -6.26
CA ASP A 265 -19.03 141.74 -6.80
C ASP A 265 -18.43 140.84 -5.70
N GLU A 266 -18.17 141.38 -4.50
CA GLU A 266 -17.78 140.59 -3.32
C GLU A 266 -18.86 139.54 -2.96
N LEU A 267 -20.15 139.90 -3.04
CA LEU A 267 -21.27 138.97 -2.82
C LEU A 267 -21.38 137.89 -3.91
N LEU A 268 -21.09 138.22 -5.17
CA LEU A 268 -21.04 137.25 -6.27
C LEU A 268 -19.87 136.27 -6.10
N ALA A 269 -18.68 136.78 -5.77
CA ALA A 269 -17.49 135.97 -5.48
C ALA A 269 -17.72 135.04 -4.27
N ALA A 270 -18.36 135.55 -3.21
CA ALA A 270 -18.73 134.76 -2.03
C ALA A 270 -19.66 133.60 -2.42
N LYS A 271 -20.76 133.86 -3.12
CA LYS A 271 -21.71 132.83 -3.59
C LYS A 271 -21.08 131.81 -4.54
N GLU A 272 -20.17 132.24 -5.41
CA GLU A 272 -19.46 131.31 -6.29
C GLU A 272 -18.48 130.42 -5.50
N SER A 273 -17.82 130.98 -4.47
CA SER A 273 -16.94 130.24 -3.57
C SER A 273 -17.71 129.20 -2.73
N GLU A 274 -18.91 129.56 -2.25
CA GLU A 274 -19.85 128.68 -1.56
C GLU A 274 -20.30 127.53 -2.47
N ARG A 275 -20.72 127.83 -3.71
CA ARG A 275 -21.09 126.80 -4.70
C ARG A 275 -19.92 125.86 -5.00
N LYS A 276 -18.70 126.39 -5.09
CA LYS A 276 -17.45 125.62 -5.27
C LYS A 276 -17.06 124.83 -4.01
N ALA A 277 -17.46 125.22 -2.81
CA ALA A 277 -17.23 124.45 -1.58
C ALA A 277 -18.23 123.29 -1.49
N LEU A 278 -19.52 123.57 -1.63
CA LEU A 278 -20.60 122.59 -1.54
C LEU A 278 -20.53 121.53 -2.65
N GLN A 279 -20.06 121.89 -3.85
CA GLN A 279 -19.77 120.90 -4.90
C GLN A 279 -18.64 119.94 -4.49
N ARG A 280 -17.52 120.45 -3.94
CA ARG A 280 -16.43 119.60 -3.44
C ARG A 280 -16.85 118.70 -2.28
N GLU A 281 -17.73 119.17 -1.41
CA GLU A 281 -18.29 118.35 -0.32
C GLU A 281 -19.12 117.17 -0.87
N ASN A 282 -19.92 117.43 -1.92
CA ASN A 282 -20.71 116.37 -2.57
C ASN A 282 -19.80 115.38 -3.32
N ASP A 283 -18.80 115.87 -4.06
CA ASP A 283 -17.80 115.05 -4.75
C ASP A 283 -17.03 114.16 -3.75
N ALA A 284 -16.63 114.72 -2.59
CA ALA A 284 -15.98 113.97 -1.50
C ALA A 284 -16.92 112.93 -0.86
N ASN A 285 -18.21 113.25 -0.66
CA ASN A 285 -19.21 112.30 -0.19
C ASN A 285 -19.44 111.14 -1.17
N ILE A 286 -19.40 111.40 -2.48
CA ILE A 286 -19.48 110.36 -3.52
C ILE A 286 -18.24 109.47 -3.47
N ALA A 287 -17.04 110.05 -3.42
CA ALA A 287 -15.79 109.31 -3.30
C ALA A 287 -15.74 108.45 -2.01
N MET A 288 -16.19 108.98 -0.87
CA MET A 288 -16.23 108.25 0.41
C MET A 288 -17.23 107.09 0.38
N LYS A 289 -18.39 107.24 -0.29
CA LYS A 289 -19.34 106.14 -0.52
C LYS A 289 -18.72 105.05 -1.40
N SER A 290 -18.08 105.43 -2.49
CA SER A 290 -17.37 104.49 -3.39
C SER A 290 -16.29 103.69 -2.66
N MET A 291 -15.42 104.39 -1.93
CA MET A 291 -14.33 103.77 -1.17
C MET A 291 -14.84 102.86 -0.04
N LYS A 292 -16.00 103.18 0.57
CA LYS A 292 -16.62 102.31 1.56
C LYS A 292 -17.10 100.98 0.95
N ILE A 293 -17.74 101.03 -0.22
CA ILE A 293 -18.18 99.82 -0.95
C ILE A 293 -16.96 98.96 -1.29
N GLU A 294 -15.92 99.56 -1.89
CA GLU A 294 -14.68 98.87 -2.27
C GLU A 294 -13.95 98.22 -1.06
N VAL A 295 -14.00 98.86 0.11
CA VAL A 295 -13.48 98.30 1.37
C VAL A 295 -14.34 97.17 1.92
N GLU A 296 -15.66 97.17 1.69
CA GLU A 296 -16.56 96.08 2.08
C GLU A 296 -16.44 94.87 1.12
N ASP A 297 -16.35 95.11 -0.19
CA ASP A 297 -16.05 94.09 -1.20
C ASP A 297 -14.67 93.44 -0.97
N SER A 298 -13.65 94.24 -0.64
CA SER A 298 -12.30 93.75 -0.31
C SER A 298 -12.31 92.87 0.95
N LYS A 299 -13.10 93.21 1.98
CA LYS A 299 -13.30 92.35 3.17
C LYS A 299 -14.01 91.05 2.79
N PHE A 300 -15.07 91.11 1.98
CA PHE A 300 -15.81 89.92 1.54
C PHE A 300 -14.93 88.98 0.70
N ALA A 301 -14.14 89.52 -0.23
CA ALA A 301 -13.17 88.75 -1.01
C ALA A 301 -12.10 88.10 -0.11
N LYS A 302 -11.56 88.85 0.86
CA LYS A 302 -10.57 88.32 1.83
C LYS A 302 -11.14 87.20 2.70
N GLU A 303 -12.39 87.32 3.14
CA GLU A 303 -13.05 86.28 3.94
C GLU A 303 -13.39 85.04 3.11
N LYS A 304 -13.81 85.22 1.84
CA LYS A 304 -13.97 84.11 0.89
C LYS A 304 -12.66 83.35 0.65
N VAL A 305 -11.54 84.07 0.53
CA VAL A 305 -10.20 83.46 0.44
C VAL A 305 -9.82 82.74 1.74
N ARG A 306 -10.14 83.29 2.92
CA ARG A 306 -9.93 82.62 4.21
C ARG A 306 -10.71 81.31 4.32
N MET A 307 -11.97 81.30 3.90
CA MET A 307 -12.80 80.10 3.86
C MET A 307 -12.29 79.05 2.87
N MET A 308 -11.86 79.46 1.67
CA MET A 308 -11.22 78.56 0.70
C MET A 308 -9.90 77.99 1.22
N ALA A 309 -9.09 78.76 1.94
CA ALA A 309 -7.85 78.26 2.56
C ALA A 309 -8.14 77.18 3.62
N ILE A 310 -9.17 77.37 4.45
CA ILE A 310 -9.60 76.37 5.44
C ILE A 310 -10.11 75.10 4.76
N GLN A 311 -10.89 75.22 3.69
CA GLN A 311 -11.36 74.07 2.89
C GLN A 311 -10.22 73.34 2.20
N LEU A 312 -9.21 74.05 1.68
CA LEU A 312 -8.01 73.46 1.10
C LEU A 312 -7.19 72.70 2.15
N GLU A 313 -7.02 73.24 3.36
CA GLU A 313 -6.30 72.55 4.44
C GLU A 313 -7.05 71.30 4.93
N ASP A 314 -8.38 71.37 5.06
CA ASP A 314 -9.24 70.21 5.36
C ASP A 314 -9.09 69.10 4.30
N VAL A 315 -9.22 69.46 3.01
CA VAL A 315 -9.04 68.51 1.88
C VAL A 315 -7.61 67.96 1.83
N ASN A 316 -6.59 68.78 2.09
CA ASN A 316 -5.18 68.35 2.14
C ASN A 316 -4.92 67.38 3.30
N SER A 317 -5.52 67.62 4.48
CA SER A 317 -5.43 66.71 5.63
C SER A 317 -6.11 65.36 5.34
N LYS A 318 -7.28 65.37 4.68
CA LYS A 318 -8.00 64.17 4.26
C LYS A 318 -7.23 63.38 3.21
N LEU A 319 -6.64 64.05 2.22
CA LEU A 319 -5.78 63.44 1.21
C LEU A 319 -4.53 62.80 1.84
N LYS A 320 -3.89 63.48 2.79
CA LYS A 320 -2.76 62.94 3.55
C LYS A 320 -3.15 61.68 4.36
N ASN A 321 -4.31 61.68 5.01
CA ASN A 321 -4.79 60.50 5.73
C ASN A 321 -5.08 59.34 4.77
N ALA A 322 -5.79 59.59 3.66
CA ALA A 322 -6.06 58.58 2.65
C ALA A 322 -4.79 57.97 2.03
N THR A 323 -3.76 58.78 1.76
CA THR A 323 -2.47 58.26 1.27
C THR A 323 -1.70 57.46 2.33
N GLN A 324 -1.88 57.74 3.62
CA GLN A 324 -1.32 56.91 4.70
C GLN A 324 -2.09 55.59 4.84
N GLU A 325 -3.42 55.61 4.71
CA GLU A 325 -4.27 54.42 4.67
C GLU A 325 -3.92 53.51 3.48
N GLU A 326 -3.71 54.09 2.29
CA GLU A 326 -3.23 53.36 1.10
C GLU A 326 -1.88 52.69 1.37
N GLN A 327 -0.90 53.41 1.94
CA GLN A 327 0.41 52.84 2.30
C GLN A 327 0.30 51.71 3.33
N ASN A 328 -0.57 51.86 4.33
CA ASN A 328 -0.81 50.82 5.33
C ASN A 328 -1.43 49.56 4.70
N LEU A 329 -2.43 49.73 3.83
CA LEU A 329 -3.06 48.63 3.08
C LEU A 329 -2.07 47.95 2.12
N LEU A 330 -1.21 48.71 1.45
CA LEU A 330 -0.13 48.17 0.60
C LEU A 330 0.87 47.34 1.41
N ALA A 331 1.21 47.77 2.64
CA ALA A 331 2.06 47.00 3.55
C ALA A 331 1.39 45.69 4.01
N SER A 332 0.11 45.73 4.40
CA SER A 332 -0.66 44.51 4.73
C SER A 332 -0.77 43.56 3.53
N LEU A 333 -1.01 44.08 2.31
CA LEU A 333 -1.01 43.29 1.08
C LEU A 333 0.38 42.72 0.73
N ALA A 334 1.48 43.34 1.17
CA ALA A 334 2.81 42.78 1.04
C ALA A 334 3.04 41.62 2.03
N SER A 335 2.60 41.77 3.28
CA SER A 335 2.64 40.70 4.29
C SER A 335 1.85 39.47 3.84
N LEU A 336 0.57 39.66 3.48
CA LEU A 336 -0.31 38.58 3.00
C LEU A 336 0.23 37.86 1.75
N ARG A 337 0.96 38.56 0.87
CA ARG A 337 1.66 37.95 -0.28
C ARG A 337 2.88 37.13 0.14
N ALA A 338 3.61 37.55 1.17
CA ALA A 338 4.72 36.79 1.73
C ALA A 338 4.22 35.54 2.48
N GLU A 339 3.17 35.68 3.27
CA GLU A 339 2.48 34.59 3.97
C GLU A 339 1.93 33.55 2.98
N LEU A 340 1.19 33.99 1.95
CA LEU A 340 0.69 33.10 0.89
C LEU A 340 1.82 32.39 0.13
N LYS A 341 2.93 33.08 -0.15
CA LYS A 341 4.12 32.47 -0.76
C LYS A 341 4.74 31.41 0.16
N ASN A 342 4.83 31.68 1.47
CA ASN A 342 5.38 30.73 2.45
C ASN A 342 4.49 29.49 2.58
N ALA A 343 3.17 29.66 2.75
CA ALA A 343 2.22 28.57 2.79
C ALA A 343 2.23 27.73 1.50
N ASN A 344 2.38 28.36 0.33
CA ASN A 344 2.52 27.64 -0.94
C ASN A 344 3.84 26.82 -1.01
N ASN A 345 4.94 27.32 -0.44
CA ASN A 345 6.20 26.55 -0.34
C ASN A 345 6.05 25.37 0.64
N GLU A 346 5.38 25.57 1.77
CA GLU A 346 5.09 24.56 2.77
C GLU A 346 4.22 23.43 2.19
N VAL A 347 3.14 23.78 1.47
CA VAL A 347 2.32 22.81 0.71
C VAL A 347 3.14 22.07 -0.36
N GLN A 348 4.11 22.72 -1.02
CA GLN A 348 5.00 22.04 -1.96
C GLN A 348 6.03 21.11 -1.30
N ASN A 349 6.42 21.37 -0.05
CA ASN A 349 7.30 20.49 0.72
C ASN A 349 6.51 19.29 1.26
N LEU A 350 5.38 19.53 1.93
CA LEU A 350 4.47 18.50 2.41
C LEU A 350 4.00 17.57 1.28
N LYS A 351 3.77 18.10 0.06
CA LYS A 351 3.46 17.26 -1.10
C LYS A 351 4.61 16.28 -1.42
N LYS A 352 5.86 16.73 -1.39
CA LYS A 352 7.02 15.86 -1.65
C LYS A 352 7.18 14.82 -0.55
N GLU A 353 7.06 15.21 0.71
CA GLU A 353 7.12 14.27 1.85
C GLU A 353 6.04 13.19 1.74
N VAL A 354 4.83 13.53 1.27
CA VAL A 354 3.78 12.55 0.95
C VAL A 354 4.12 11.70 -0.29
N GLU A 355 4.74 12.27 -1.32
CA GLU A 355 5.15 11.55 -2.54
C GLU A 355 6.29 10.55 -2.23
N ASP A 356 7.31 10.98 -1.48
CA ASP A 356 8.43 10.17 -1.01
C ASP A 356 7.98 9.05 -0.05
N THR A 357 7.12 9.35 0.94
CA THR A 357 6.59 8.31 1.85
C THR A 357 5.59 7.37 1.17
N THR A 358 4.90 7.79 0.11
CA THR A 358 4.10 6.88 -0.72
C THR A 358 5.01 5.88 -1.44
N ILE A 359 6.12 6.34 -2.01
CA ILE A 359 7.11 5.47 -2.65
C ILE A 359 7.70 4.48 -1.63
N GLU A 360 8.07 4.93 -0.42
CA GLU A 360 8.56 4.03 0.64
C GLU A 360 7.51 2.96 1.01
N MET A 361 6.23 3.33 1.14
CA MET A 361 5.16 2.37 1.40
C MET A 361 4.93 1.40 0.24
N GLU A 362 5.03 1.86 -1.02
CA GLU A 362 4.96 0.98 -2.19
C GLU A 362 6.13 -0.02 -2.22
N GLU A 363 7.36 0.41 -1.91
CA GLU A 363 8.52 -0.49 -1.79
C GLU A 363 8.33 -1.52 -0.66
N GLN A 364 7.86 -1.10 0.52
CA GLN A 364 7.56 -2.01 1.63
C GLN A 364 6.45 -3.02 1.27
N ILE A 365 5.38 -2.58 0.59
CA ILE A 365 4.30 -3.46 0.12
C ILE A 365 4.82 -4.48 -0.90
N ASN A 366 5.65 -4.06 -1.86
CA ASN A 366 6.25 -4.97 -2.84
C ASN A 366 7.19 -5.99 -2.17
N HIS A 367 8.02 -5.57 -1.22
CA HIS A 367 8.88 -6.49 -0.46
C HIS A 367 8.06 -7.52 0.34
N LEU A 368 6.98 -7.11 1.00
CA LEU A 368 6.09 -8.01 1.74
C LEU A 368 5.34 -8.98 0.80
N GLN A 369 5.01 -8.57 -0.42
CA GLN A 369 4.44 -9.47 -1.44
C GLN A 369 5.47 -10.52 -1.91
N ASP A 370 6.71 -10.12 -2.15
CA ASP A 370 7.78 -11.07 -2.53
C ASP A 370 8.11 -12.06 -1.42
N ASP A 371 8.15 -11.62 -0.16
CA ASP A 371 8.35 -12.52 0.98
C ASP A 371 7.16 -13.47 1.20
N LEU A 372 5.92 -12.99 1.00
CA LEU A 372 4.72 -13.84 1.01
C LEU A 372 4.76 -14.88 -0.12
N ASN A 373 5.11 -14.47 -1.34
CA ASN A 373 5.27 -15.37 -2.48
C ASN A 373 6.36 -16.43 -2.21
N ALA A 374 7.50 -16.02 -1.61
CA ALA A 374 8.56 -16.92 -1.20
C ALA A 374 8.13 -17.88 -0.08
N ALA A 375 7.32 -17.42 0.89
CA ALA A 375 6.76 -18.25 1.94
C ALA A 375 5.77 -19.30 1.39
N VAL A 376 4.85 -18.91 0.51
CA VAL A 376 3.92 -19.82 -0.18
C VAL A 376 4.67 -20.84 -1.03
N LEU A 377 5.77 -20.45 -1.69
CA LEU A 377 6.63 -21.38 -2.43
C LEU A 377 7.38 -22.37 -1.53
N ARG A 378 7.73 -21.99 -0.29
CA ARG A 378 8.28 -22.92 0.72
C ARG A 378 7.19 -23.85 1.25
N GLU A 379 6.00 -23.33 1.55
CA GLU A 379 4.87 -24.10 2.07
C GLU A 379 4.37 -25.16 1.08
N THR A 380 4.21 -24.80 -0.19
CA THR A 380 3.82 -25.74 -1.26
C THR A 380 4.86 -26.84 -1.47
N LYS A 381 6.16 -26.52 -1.45
CA LYS A 381 7.24 -27.52 -1.47
C LYS A 381 7.20 -28.44 -0.24
N SER A 382 6.90 -27.90 0.95
CA SER A 382 6.74 -28.68 2.17
C SER A 382 5.54 -29.63 2.09
N LYS A 383 4.38 -29.15 1.60
CA LYS A 383 3.18 -29.97 1.36
C LYS A 383 3.45 -31.13 0.39
N ILE A 384 4.19 -30.89 -0.70
CA ILE A 384 4.61 -31.95 -1.63
C ILE A 384 5.54 -32.95 -0.93
N CYS A 385 6.54 -32.48 -0.17
CA CYS A 385 7.43 -33.36 0.59
C CYS A 385 6.67 -34.25 1.58
N ILE A 386 5.67 -33.69 2.28
CA ILE A 386 4.79 -34.41 3.21
C ILE A 386 3.90 -35.42 2.47
N SER A 387 3.37 -35.10 1.28
CA SER A 387 2.62 -36.06 0.45
C SER A 387 3.51 -37.25 0.06
N ASN A 388 4.67 -36.97 -0.53
CA ASN A 388 5.63 -37.99 -0.94
C ASN A 388 6.09 -38.88 0.24
N LEU A 389 6.28 -38.30 1.43
CA LEU A 389 6.64 -39.04 2.64
C LEU A 389 5.48 -39.92 3.14
N ASN A 390 4.24 -39.44 3.08
CA ASN A 390 3.05 -40.24 3.41
C ASN A 390 2.83 -41.37 2.41
N GLU A 391 3.07 -41.13 1.11
CA GLU A 391 3.00 -42.15 0.04
C GLU A 391 4.07 -43.22 0.24
N ALA A 392 5.32 -42.83 0.53
CA ALA A 392 6.40 -43.75 0.87
C ALA A 392 6.11 -44.56 2.15
N LEU A 393 5.53 -43.92 3.18
CA LEU A 393 5.13 -44.61 4.42
C LEU A 393 3.96 -45.59 4.19
N GLN A 394 3.02 -45.26 3.31
CA GLN A 394 1.97 -46.19 2.86
C GLN A 394 2.55 -47.38 2.08
N GLN A 395 3.55 -47.16 1.21
CA GLN A 395 4.24 -48.26 0.53
C GLN A 395 4.99 -49.15 1.52
N VAL A 396 5.83 -48.59 2.40
CA VAL A 396 6.62 -49.36 3.37
C VAL A 396 5.73 -50.12 4.36
N THR A 397 4.59 -49.55 4.79
CA THR A 397 3.64 -50.26 5.65
C THR A 397 2.90 -51.38 4.89
N ALA A 398 2.56 -51.19 3.62
CA ALA A 398 2.00 -52.25 2.79
C ALA A 398 3.01 -53.40 2.56
N GLU A 399 4.27 -53.08 2.26
CA GLU A 399 5.35 -54.06 2.08
C GLU A 399 5.68 -54.80 3.38
N ALA A 400 5.65 -54.13 4.53
CA ALA A 400 5.82 -54.78 5.83
C ALA A 400 4.66 -55.75 6.15
N VAL A 401 3.42 -55.44 5.72
CA VAL A 401 2.27 -56.36 5.83
C VAL A 401 2.40 -57.54 4.86
N GLU A 402 2.82 -57.30 3.61
CA GLU A 402 3.09 -58.35 2.60
C GLU A 402 4.20 -59.30 3.09
N ALA A 403 5.33 -58.77 3.56
CA ALA A 403 6.44 -59.54 4.10
C ALA A 403 6.04 -60.33 5.37
N LYS A 404 5.22 -59.76 6.25
CA LYS A 404 4.68 -60.48 7.42
C LYS A 404 3.75 -61.62 7.01
N ALA A 405 2.88 -61.42 6.02
CA ALA A 405 2.01 -62.47 5.51
C ALA A 405 2.81 -63.61 4.87
N ALA A 406 3.83 -63.28 4.06
CA ALA A 406 4.74 -64.26 3.47
C ALA A 406 5.56 -65.03 4.53
N ALA A 407 6.01 -64.35 5.60
CA ALA A 407 6.72 -65.00 6.71
C ALA A 407 5.82 -65.96 7.51
N ILE A 408 4.55 -65.61 7.73
CA ILE A 408 3.55 -66.51 8.34
C ILE A 408 3.33 -67.73 7.43
N GLN A 409 3.06 -67.52 6.14
CA GLN A 409 2.86 -68.61 5.17
C GLN A 409 4.07 -69.55 5.08
N ALA A 410 5.30 -69.01 5.09
CA ALA A 410 6.52 -69.83 5.10
C ALA A 410 6.69 -70.60 6.42
N SER A 411 6.28 -70.02 7.56
CA SER A 411 6.24 -70.73 8.84
C SER A 411 5.22 -71.87 8.83
N ASP A 412 4.03 -71.65 8.29
CA ASP A 412 2.98 -72.65 8.18
C ASP A 412 3.40 -73.80 7.23
N GLU A 413 4.06 -73.49 6.11
CA GLU A 413 4.62 -74.50 5.20
C GLU A 413 5.75 -75.30 5.88
N VAL A 414 6.65 -74.65 6.62
CA VAL A 414 7.69 -75.34 7.39
C VAL A 414 7.08 -76.28 8.44
N VAL A 415 6.03 -75.85 9.17
CA VAL A 415 5.32 -76.70 10.14
C VAL A 415 4.65 -77.89 9.46
N ALA A 416 4.01 -77.69 8.31
CA ALA A 416 3.45 -78.80 7.53
C ALA A 416 4.54 -79.79 7.06
N LYS A 417 5.71 -79.29 6.64
CA LYS A 417 6.82 -80.15 6.20
C LYS A 417 7.57 -80.84 7.35
N THR A 418 7.60 -80.27 8.56
CA THR A 418 8.10 -81.00 9.73
C THR A 418 7.14 -82.10 10.18
N GLN A 419 5.82 -81.89 10.07
CA GLN A 419 4.81 -82.92 10.31
C GLN A 419 4.89 -84.06 9.29
N GLU A 420 4.96 -83.76 7.98
CA GLU A 420 5.21 -84.78 6.94
C GLU A 420 6.51 -85.57 7.20
N LEU A 421 7.58 -84.88 7.64
CA LEU A 421 8.85 -85.53 7.98
C LEU A 421 8.73 -86.45 9.20
N GLU A 422 8.03 -86.02 10.26
CA GLU A 422 7.80 -86.84 11.46
C GLU A 422 6.97 -88.10 11.15
N GLU A 423 5.90 -87.97 10.33
CA GLU A 423 5.13 -89.10 9.85
C GLU A 423 5.98 -90.11 9.06
N THR A 424 6.83 -89.63 8.14
CA THR A 424 7.73 -90.52 7.37
C THR A 424 8.82 -91.17 8.24
N LEU A 425 9.29 -90.49 9.30
CA LEU A 425 10.25 -91.02 10.25
C LEU A 425 9.64 -92.13 11.11
N LEU A 426 8.43 -91.92 11.64
CA LEU A 426 7.65 -92.94 12.36
C LEU A 426 7.32 -94.14 11.47
N HIS A 427 7.00 -93.90 10.19
CA HIS A 427 6.82 -94.97 9.21
C HIS A 427 8.11 -95.76 8.98
N ASN A 428 9.26 -95.09 8.85
CA ASN A 428 10.55 -95.75 8.65
C ASN A 428 10.94 -96.60 9.88
N GLN A 429 10.81 -96.08 11.10
CA GLN A 429 11.01 -96.86 12.34
C GLN A 429 10.09 -98.09 12.41
N THR A 430 8.86 -97.98 11.92
CA THR A 430 7.93 -99.11 11.81
C THR A 430 8.42 -100.16 10.80
N LEU A 431 9.02 -99.74 9.68
CA LEU A 431 9.64 -100.65 8.70
C LEU A 431 10.93 -101.30 9.25
N GLU A 432 11.77 -100.57 9.97
CA GLU A 432 12.97 -101.09 10.63
C GLU A 432 12.61 -102.15 11.69
N CYS A 433 11.61 -101.90 12.52
CA CYS A 433 11.08 -102.88 13.47
C CYS A 433 10.57 -104.16 12.78
N ARG A 434 9.87 -104.02 11.64
CA ARG A 434 9.40 -105.17 10.84
C ARG A 434 10.56 -105.92 10.18
N LEU A 435 11.59 -105.22 9.70
CA LEU A 435 12.80 -105.82 9.16
C LEU A 435 13.55 -106.60 10.24
N GLN A 436 13.72 -106.03 11.45
CA GLN A 436 14.39 -106.71 12.55
C GLN A 436 13.60 -107.93 13.05
N ALA A 437 12.26 -107.87 13.05
CA ALA A 437 11.40 -109.03 13.32
C ALA A 437 11.62 -110.12 12.25
N SER A 438 11.59 -109.78 10.97
CA SER A 438 11.83 -110.72 9.87
C SER A 438 13.24 -111.31 9.90
N ILE A 439 14.28 -110.55 10.26
CA ILE A 439 15.64 -111.08 10.48
C ILE A 439 15.62 -112.15 11.57
N LYS A 440 15.02 -111.86 12.73
CA LYS A 440 14.87 -112.82 13.85
C LYS A 440 14.07 -114.06 13.44
N GLU A 441 13.03 -113.91 12.63
CA GLU A 441 12.30 -115.04 12.02
C GLU A 441 13.18 -115.86 11.09
N THR A 442 14.00 -115.24 10.23
CA THR A 442 14.93 -115.99 9.36
C THR A 442 16.05 -116.66 10.14
N ASP A 443 16.53 -116.09 11.24
CA ASP A 443 17.54 -116.73 12.10
C ASP A 443 16.95 -117.87 12.94
N ALA A 444 15.69 -117.73 13.39
CA ALA A 444 14.94 -118.83 13.98
C ALA A 444 14.68 -119.94 12.93
N ALA A 445 14.37 -119.58 11.68
CA ALA A 445 14.21 -120.53 10.58
C ALA A 445 15.52 -121.23 10.22
N LYS A 446 16.67 -120.52 10.17
CA LYS A 446 18.01 -121.12 10.01
C LYS A 446 18.36 -122.03 11.20
N ALA A 447 18.00 -121.67 12.43
CA ALA A 447 18.21 -122.52 13.59
C ALA A 447 17.35 -123.79 13.52
N ALA A 448 16.10 -123.67 13.07
CA ALA A 448 15.21 -124.81 12.80
C ALA A 448 15.70 -125.66 11.60
N GLU A 449 16.26 -125.04 10.56
CA GLU A 449 16.90 -125.72 9.43
C GLU A 449 18.13 -126.50 9.91
N VAL A 450 19.01 -125.88 10.69
CA VAL A 450 20.19 -126.55 11.28
C VAL A 450 19.75 -127.69 12.19
N PHE A 451 18.71 -127.51 13.02
CA PHE A 451 18.14 -128.57 13.86
C PHE A 451 17.55 -129.72 13.03
N ALA A 452 16.72 -129.42 12.03
CA ALA A 452 16.18 -130.41 11.12
C ALA A 452 17.29 -131.11 10.32
N HIS A 453 18.37 -130.41 9.98
CA HIS A 453 19.51 -130.96 9.24
C HIS A 453 20.47 -131.75 10.13
N THR A 454 20.56 -131.46 11.45
CA THR A 454 21.24 -132.33 12.42
C THR A 454 20.39 -133.56 12.73
N GLU A 455 19.06 -133.46 12.82
CA GLU A 455 18.17 -134.61 12.93
C GLU A 455 18.21 -135.47 11.66
N VAL A 456 18.19 -134.89 10.46
CA VAL A 456 18.44 -135.61 9.20
C VAL A 456 19.83 -136.24 9.18
N LYS A 457 20.87 -135.64 9.76
CA LYS A 457 22.19 -136.27 9.91
C LYS A 457 22.20 -137.39 10.96
N PHE A 458 21.42 -137.28 12.04
CA PHE A 458 21.26 -138.31 13.05
C PHE A 458 20.47 -139.51 12.50
N LEU A 459 19.35 -139.27 11.83
CA LEU A 459 18.59 -140.24 11.06
C LEU A 459 19.43 -140.85 9.93
N ARG A 460 20.24 -140.07 9.20
CA ARG A 460 21.18 -140.63 8.21
C ARG A 460 22.26 -141.49 8.87
N LYS A 461 22.74 -141.16 10.08
CA LYS A 461 23.66 -142.02 10.84
C LYS A 461 22.97 -143.28 11.37
N LYS A 462 21.68 -143.20 11.72
CA LYS A 462 20.83 -144.34 12.09
C LYS A 462 20.62 -145.28 10.90
N ILE A 463 20.28 -144.73 9.73
CA ILE A 463 20.13 -145.44 8.44
C ILE A 463 21.46 -146.06 8.00
N ASN A 464 22.58 -145.32 8.08
CA ASN A 464 23.90 -145.86 7.76
C ASN A 464 24.39 -146.94 8.76
N ASN A 465 23.79 -147.02 9.95
CA ASN A 465 23.98 -148.13 10.89
C ASN A 465 22.94 -149.26 10.68
N SER A 466 22.02 -149.13 9.72
CA SER A 466 20.91 -150.06 9.50
C SER A 466 20.52 -150.23 8.01
N MET A 467 21.49 -150.27 7.09
CA MET A 467 21.47 -151.09 5.88
C MET A 467 22.82 -151.03 5.15
N ASP A 468 23.33 -152.19 4.79
CA ASP A 468 24.31 -152.37 3.70
C ASP A 468 23.54 -152.54 2.36
N VAL A 469 24.27 -152.58 1.24
CA VAL A 469 23.82 -153.00 -0.11
C VAL A 469 23.06 -151.98 -0.99
N ASN A 470 23.78 -151.45 -1.99
CA ASN A 470 23.33 -150.99 -3.32
C ASN A 470 22.38 -149.76 -3.47
N ARG A 471 22.29 -149.13 -4.65
CA ARG A 471 23.30 -148.71 -5.67
C ARG A 471 22.62 -147.78 -6.70
N ASN A 472 23.40 -146.81 -7.22
CA ASN A 472 23.36 -146.14 -8.53
C ASN A 472 22.03 -145.88 -9.27
N GLY A 473 21.89 -144.65 -9.78
CA GLY A 473 21.01 -144.28 -10.90
C GLY A 473 21.42 -142.92 -11.49
N GLU A 474 21.55 -142.84 -12.81
CA GLU A 474 21.69 -141.57 -13.57
C GLU A 474 20.34 -141.29 -14.25
N ASP A 475 19.94 -140.01 -14.38
CA ASP A 475 18.66 -139.66 -15.02
C ASP A 475 18.80 -138.49 -16.01
N SER A 476 18.21 -138.68 -17.19
CA SER A 476 18.08 -137.66 -18.24
C SER A 476 16.71 -136.97 -18.12
N ILE A 477 16.71 -135.67 -17.81
CA ILE A 477 15.48 -134.93 -17.48
C ILE A 477 14.52 -134.89 -18.67
N THR A 478 13.35 -135.52 -18.49
CA THR A 478 12.21 -135.42 -19.41
C THR A 478 11.10 -134.65 -18.69
N ILE A 479 10.79 -133.45 -19.17
CA ILE A 479 9.85 -132.52 -18.52
C ILE A 479 8.41 -132.95 -18.80
N SER A 480 7.55 -132.96 -17.78
CA SER A 480 6.14 -133.36 -17.92
C SER A 480 5.28 -132.27 -18.59
N TYR A 481 4.07 -132.64 -19.06
CA TYR A 481 3.13 -131.69 -19.63
C TYR A 481 2.72 -130.60 -18.62
N ASP A 482 2.48 -130.98 -17.36
CA ASP A 482 2.08 -130.05 -16.29
C ASP A 482 3.24 -129.12 -15.91
N GLU A 483 4.48 -129.61 -15.97
CA GLU A 483 5.68 -128.79 -15.79
C GLU A 483 5.87 -127.81 -16.96
N TYR A 484 5.61 -128.24 -18.20
CA TYR A 484 5.59 -127.37 -19.38
C TYR A 484 4.51 -126.28 -19.25
N GLU A 485 3.28 -126.61 -18.85
CA GLU A 485 2.21 -125.62 -18.65
C GLU A 485 2.55 -124.65 -17.50
N THR A 486 3.21 -125.14 -16.44
CA THR A 486 3.70 -124.32 -15.31
C THR A 486 4.85 -123.40 -15.74
N MET A 487 5.75 -123.86 -16.61
CA MET A 487 6.79 -123.04 -17.23
C MET A 487 6.18 -121.98 -18.15
N ALA A 488 5.21 -122.35 -18.99
CA ALA A 488 4.53 -121.45 -19.91
C ALA A 488 3.78 -120.33 -19.18
N LYS A 489 3.06 -120.64 -18.09
CA LYS A 489 2.44 -119.63 -17.21
C LYS A 489 3.47 -118.68 -16.61
N LYS A 490 4.59 -119.20 -16.07
CA LYS A 490 5.69 -118.35 -15.56
C LYS A 490 6.32 -117.45 -16.63
N VAL A 491 6.42 -117.91 -17.88
CA VAL A 491 6.87 -117.08 -19.01
C VAL A 491 5.87 -115.96 -19.27
N ILE A 492 4.57 -116.25 -19.37
CA ILE A 492 3.51 -115.26 -19.58
C ILE A 492 3.46 -114.24 -18.42
N ASP A 493 3.60 -114.67 -17.17
CA ASP A 493 3.64 -113.78 -16.01
C ASP A 493 4.90 -112.88 -16.02
N SER A 494 6.05 -113.42 -16.44
CA SER A 494 7.28 -112.63 -16.60
C SER A 494 7.17 -111.62 -17.76
N GLU A 495 6.48 -111.97 -18.84
CA GLU A 495 6.20 -111.08 -19.98
C GLU A 495 5.22 -109.98 -19.57
N ASN A 496 4.19 -110.30 -18.79
CA ASN A 496 3.24 -109.34 -18.23
C ASN A 496 3.90 -108.41 -17.21
N LEU A 497 4.86 -108.91 -16.41
CA LEU A 497 5.69 -108.08 -15.55
C LEU A 497 6.59 -107.14 -16.38
N ALA A 498 7.20 -107.63 -17.46
CA ALA A 498 8.00 -106.82 -18.37
C ALA A 498 7.16 -105.73 -19.05
N LYS A 499 5.97 -106.07 -19.56
CA LYS A 499 4.99 -105.11 -20.13
C LYS A 499 4.63 -104.02 -19.11
N LYS A 500 4.34 -104.38 -17.85
CA LYS A 500 4.08 -103.40 -16.77
C LYS A 500 5.28 -102.48 -16.52
N ARG A 501 6.51 -103.02 -16.51
CA ARG A 501 7.74 -102.22 -16.35
C ARG A 501 8.00 -101.29 -17.54
N ILE A 502 7.70 -101.72 -18.76
CA ILE A 502 7.78 -100.90 -19.98
C ILE A 502 6.76 -99.75 -19.92
N VAL A 503 5.50 -100.02 -19.55
CA VAL A 503 4.46 -98.98 -19.40
C VAL A 503 4.84 -97.97 -18.32
N ALA A 504 5.37 -98.43 -17.17
CA ALA A 504 5.87 -97.53 -16.11
C ALA A 504 7.05 -96.66 -16.58
N ALA A 505 8.01 -97.24 -17.32
CA ALA A 505 9.14 -96.50 -17.88
C ALA A 505 8.72 -95.48 -18.95
N ILE A 506 7.72 -95.80 -19.79
CA ILE A 506 7.14 -94.86 -20.76
C ILE A 506 6.43 -93.72 -20.03
N ALA A 507 5.61 -94.01 -19.02
CA ALA A 507 4.93 -92.98 -18.23
C ALA A 507 5.93 -92.06 -17.51
N GLN A 508 7.03 -92.60 -16.98
CA GLN A 508 8.11 -91.81 -16.38
C GLN A 508 8.85 -90.96 -17.43
N ALA A 509 9.11 -91.49 -18.62
CA ALA A 509 9.75 -90.75 -19.70
C ALA A 509 8.87 -89.62 -20.23
N ASP A 510 7.56 -89.84 -20.37
CA ASP A 510 6.62 -88.81 -20.84
C ASP A 510 6.35 -87.73 -19.77
N ALA A 511 6.34 -88.10 -18.49
CA ALA A 511 6.36 -87.14 -17.39
C ALA A 511 7.65 -86.27 -17.40
N SER A 512 8.80 -86.89 -17.70
CA SER A 512 10.07 -86.15 -17.84
C SER A 512 10.09 -85.21 -19.05
N LYS A 513 9.48 -85.60 -20.18
CA LYS A 513 9.32 -84.70 -21.34
C LYS A 513 8.38 -83.54 -21.04
N ALA A 514 7.33 -83.77 -20.24
CA ALA A 514 6.40 -82.72 -19.84
C ALA A 514 7.11 -81.64 -19.00
N SER A 515 7.93 -82.04 -18.02
CA SER A 515 8.72 -81.10 -17.21
C SER A 515 9.85 -80.44 -18.01
N GLU A 516 10.51 -81.15 -18.94
CA GLU A 516 11.47 -80.58 -19.90
C GLU A 516 10.84 -79.48 -20.76
N LEU A 517 9.61 -79.69 -21.27
CA LEU A 517 8.87 -78.68 -22.03
C LEU A 517 8.45 -77.48 -21.17
N GLU A 518 8.14 -77.66 -19.89
CA GLU A 518 7.89 -76.53 -18.98
C GLU A 518 9.15 -75.72 -18.67
N ILE A 519 10.28 -76.40 -18.42
CA ILE A 519 11.58 -75.76 -18.20
C ILE A 519 12.00 -74.99 -19.45
N SER A 520 11.81 -75.58 -20.64
CA SER A 520 12.08 -74.93 -21.94
C SER A 520 11.23 -73.66 -22.15
N LYS A 521 9.94 -73.69 -21.81
CA LYS A 521 9.05 -72.51 -21.85
C LYS A 521 9.51 -71.42 -20.86
N LYS A 522 9.90 -71.81 -19.64
CA LYS A 522 10.42 -70.88 -18.62
C LYS A 522 11.74 -70.23 -19.07
N LEU A 523 12.65 -71.01 -19.66
CA LEU A 523 13.93 -70.54 -20.21
C LEU A 523 13.70 -69.54 -21.36
N GLU A 524 12.86 -69.86 -22.33
CA GLU A 524 12.56 -68.95 -23.44
C GLU A 524 11.86 -67.67 -22.95
N SER A 525 11.01 -67.74 -21.93
CA SER A 525 10.43 -66.54 -21.28
C SER A 525 11.48 -65.66 -20.60
N ILE A 526 12.46 -66.26 -19.90
CA ILE A 526 13.58 -65.54 -19.27
C ILE A 526 14.47 -64.88 -20.34
N LYS A 527 14.78 -65.60 -21.43
CA LYS A 527 15.52 -65.08 -22.58
C LYS A 527 14.82 -63.88 -23.22
N ASN A 528 13.51 -63.96 -23.47
CA ASN A 528 12.72 -62.83 -24.00
C ASN A 528 12.70 -61.62 -23.05
N LEU A 529 12.69 -61.84 -21.73
CA LEU A 529 12.79 -60.77 -20.75
C LEU A 529 14.18 -60.13 -20.74
N LEU A 530 15.25 -60.93 -20.83
CA LEU A 530 16.63 -60.47 -20.88
C LEU A 530 16.92 -59.67 -22.17
N GLU A 531 16.42 -60.11 -23.33
CA GLU A 531 16.52 -59.37 -24.59
C GLU A 531 15.82 -58.01 -24.50
N ARG A 532 14.60 -57.94 -23.93
CA ARG A 532 13.88 -56.68 -23.67
C ARG A 532 14.66 -55.77 -22.73
N SER A 533 15.20 -56.31 -21.64
CA SER A 533 16.04 -55.57 -20.69
C SER A 533 17.30 -55.02 -21.35
N GLN A 534 17.93 -55.79 -22.26
CA GLN A 534 19.11 -55.35 -22.99
C GLN A 534 18.79 -54.24 -24.01
N ILE A 535 17.62 -54.28 -24.66
CA ILE A 535 17.15 -53.22 -25.56
C ILE A 535 16.87 -51.94 -24.75
N ALA A 536 16.15 -52.04 -23.63
CA ALA A 536 15.87 -50.91 -22.75
C ALA A 536 17.18 -50.29 -22.20
N MET A 537 18.15 -51.11 -21.79
CA MET A 537 19.47 -50.63 -21.35
C MET A 537 20.22 -49.89 -22.45
N LYS A 538 20.22 -50.39 -23.70
CA LYS A 538 20.84 -49.71 -24.85
C LYS A 538 20.17 -48.36 -25.15
N GLN A 539 18.84 -48.29 -25.04
CA GLN A 539 18.09 -47.04 -25.21
C GLN A 539 18.39 -46.04 -24.10
N ALA A 540 18.47 -46.49 -22.84
CA ALA A 540 18.84 -45.64 -21.70
C ALA A 540 20.26 -45.07 -21.85
N VAL A 541 21.22 -45.88 -22.31
CA VAL A 541 22.60 -45.43 -22.61
C VAL A 541 22.58 -44.37 -23.73
N GLN A 542 21.89 -44.61 -24.84
CA GLN A 542 21.81 -43.62 -25.94
C GLN A 542 21.16 -42.29 -25.50
N VAL A 543 20.17 -42.33 -24.61
CA VAL A 543 19.56 -41.12 -24.02
C VAL A 543 20.53 -40.39 -23.10
N ALA A 544 21.32 -41.12 -22.30
CA ALA A 544 22.35 -40.54 -21.44
C ALA A 544 23.49 -39.90 -22.25
N GLU A 545 24.00 -40.60 -23.28
CA GLU A 545 24.99 -40.08 -24.22
C GLU A 545 24.49 -38.81 -24.94
N ALA A 546 23.24 -38.81 -25.41
CA ALA A 546 22.63 -37.64 -26.03
C ALA A 546 22.47 -36.45 -25.05
N ALA A 547 22.14 -36.72 -23.78
CA ALA A 547 22.04 -35.71 -22.74
C ALA A 547 23.42 -35.13 -22.36
N GLU A 548 24.46 -35.97 -22.28
CA GLU A 548 25.84 -35.50 -22.03
C GLU A 548 26.40 -34.72 -23.24
N ALA A 549 26.09 -35.14 -24.47
CA ALA A 549 26.44 -34.38 -25.67
C ALA A 549 25.73 -33.01 -25.70
N ALA A 550 24.43 -32.96 -25.36
CA ALA A 550 23.67 -31.70 -25.27
C ALA A 550 24.20 -30.78 -24.16
N LYS A 551 24.47 -31.32 -22.96
CA LYS A 551 25.16 -30.60 -21.87
C LYS A 551 26.50 -30.04 -22.33
N SER A 552 27.32 -30.87 -22.99
CA SER A 552 28.64 -30.47 -23.50
C SER A 552 28.56 -29.35 -24.54
N ALA A 553 27.55 -29.38 -25.40
CA ALA A 553 27.28 -28.32 -26.37
C ALA A 553 26.90 -27.00 -25.68
N VAL A 554 25.96 -27.03 -24.73
CA VAL A 554 25.53 -25.87 -23.94
C VAL A 554 26.69 -25.29 -23.12
N GLU A 555 27.52 -26.13 -22.49
CA GLU A 555 28.74 -25.65 -21.82
C GLU A 555 29.74 -25.04 -22.81
N GLY A 556 29.84 -25.57 -24.04
CA GLY A 556 30.67 -25.01 -25.10
C GLY A 556 30.23 -23.61 -25.52
N GLU A 557 28.94 -23.39 -25.72
CA GLU A 557 28.38 -22.06 -25.98
C GLU A 557 28.53 -21.13 -24.79
N LEU A 558 28.30 -21.61 -23.57
CA LEU A 558 28.47 -20.80 -22.36
C LEU A 558 29.94 -20.43 -22.09
N ARG A 559 30.91 -21.28 -22.47
CA ARG A 559 32.35 -20.94 -22.50
C ARG A 559 32.63 -19.84 -23.53
N LYS A 560 32.10 -19.95 -24.76
CA LYS A 560 32.22 -18.89 -25.78
C LYS A 560 31.63 -17.57 -25.30
N TRP A 561 30.38 -17.58 -24.81
CA TRP A 561 29.69 -16.39 -24.30
C TRP A 561 30.45 -15.71 -23.17
N ARG A 562 30.99 -16.46 -22.20
CA ARG A 562 31.86 -15.90 -21.15
C ARG A 562 33.12 -15.25 -21.74
N SER A 563 33.76 -15.89 -22.73
CA SER A 563 34.96 -15.33 -23.38
C SER A 563 34.67 -14.06 -24.19
N GLU A 564 33.56 -14.02 -24.93
CA GLU A 564 33.11 -12.82 -25.63
C GLU A 564 32.72 -11.70 -24.67
N ASN A 565 32.02 -12.02 -23.57
CA ASN A 565 31.58 -11.02 -22.61
C ASN A 565 32.77 -10.43 -21.84
N GLU A 566 33.79 -11.23 -21.50
CA GLU A 566 35.03 -10.73 -20.93
C GLU A 566 35.87 -9.92 -21.95
N GLN A 567 35.84 -10.28 -23.24
CA GLN A 567 36.42 -9.44 -24.30
C GLN A 567 35.66 -8.11 -24.45
N ARG A 568 34.32 -8.12 -24.45
CA ARG A 568 33.48 -6.89 -24.45
C ARG A 568 33.77 -6.03 -23.21
N ARG A 569 33.90 -6.64 -22.02
CA ARG A 569 34.25 -5.94 -20.78
C ARG A 569 35.66 -5.32 -20.87
N LYS A 570 36.65 -6.04 -21.39
CA LYS A 570 38.00 -5.52 -21.64
C LYS A 570 38.02 -4.40 -22.68
N ALA A 571 37.23 -4.51 -23.76
CA ALA A 571 37.08 -3.46 -24.77
C ALA A 571 36.36 -2.22 -24.22
N ALA A 572 35.33 -2.40 -23.39
CA ALA A 572 34.63 -1.30 -22.72
C ALA A 572 35.55 -0.60 -21.69
N VAL A 573 36.30 -1.35 -20.89
CA VAL A 573 37.32 -0.79 -19.99
C VAL A 573 38.41 -0.07 -20.79
N ALA A 574 38.91 -0.64 -21.90
CA ALA A 574 39.87 0.04 -22.76
C ALA A 574 39.31 1.33 -23.39
N ALA A 575 38.03 1.36 -23.76
CA ALA A 575 37.36 2.56 -24.24
C ALA A 575 37.19 3.62 -23.14
N VAL A 576 36.85 3.21 -21.91
CA VAL A 576 36.81 4.11 -20.74
C VAL A 576 38.20 4.67 -20.44
N MET A 577 39.26 3.85 -20.47
CA MET A 577 40.65 4.28 -20.27
C MET A 577 41.18 5.14 -21.45
N ALA A 578 40.59 5.04 -22.64
CA ALA A 578 40.89 5.92 -23.77
C ALA A 578 40.18 7.29 -23.69
N VAL A 579 39.09 7.39 -22.93
CA VAL A 579 38.38 8.66 -22.65
C VAL A 579 38.92 9.31 -21.36
N GLY A 580 39.26 8.51 -20.36
CA GLY A 580 39.90 8.91 -19.12
C GLY A 580 41.43 8.96 -19.24
N SER A 581 41.95 9.97 -19.93
CA SER A 581 43.37 10.33 -19.80
C SER A 581 43.63 11.08 -18.49
N THR A 582 44.90 11.03 -18.05
CA THR A 582 45.53 11.75 -16.92
C THR A 582 45.44 11.14 -15.51
N GLU A 583 46.58 11.26 -14.83
CA GLU A 583 46.91 11.12 -13.40
C GLU A 583 47.11 9.72 -12.78
N ASP A 584 48.22 9.62 -12.03
CA ASP A 584 48.75 8.41 -11.39
C ASP A 584 48.19 8.20 -9.97
N SER A 585 48.20 6.94 -9.50
CA SER A 585 48.97 6.59 -8.31
C SER A 585 49.10 5.08 -8.13
N LYS A 586 50.14 4.64 -7.42
CA LYS A 586 50.31 3.26 -6.94
C LYS A 586 49.88 3.18 -5.48
N HIS A 587 49.25 2.08 -5.07
CA HIS A 587 49.52 1.49 -3.76
C HIS A 587 49.19 -0.01 -3.76
N ASP A 588 50.12 -0.82 -3.24
CA ASP A 588 49.89 -2.23 -2.95
C ASP A 588 49.00 -2.41 -1.71
N CYS A 589 48.17 -3.44 -1.72
CA CYS A 589 47.60 -4.05 -0.52
C CYS A 589 47.43 -5.55 -0.73
N SER A 590 48.14 -6.36 0.07
CA SER A 590 48.06 -7.82 0.03
C SER A 590 46.88 -8.33 0.85
N VAL A 591 46.12 -9.29 0.30
CA VAL A 591 45.05 -9.98 1.04
C VAL A 591 45.19 -11.49 0.92
N VAL A 592 45.35 -12.09 2.10
CA VAL A 592 45.19 -13.49 2.52
C VAL A 592 44.50 -14.42 1.51
N ILE A 593 45.17 -15.52 1.15
CA ILE A 593 44.52 -16.74 0.65
C ILE A 593 44.08 -17.54 1.88
N GLY A 594 42.77 -17.80 2.00
CA GLY A 594 42.21 -18.71 2.99
C GLY A 594 41.58 -19.91 2.30
N ASP A 595 42.11 -21.11 2.53
CA ASP A 595 41.50 -22.35 2.04
C ASP A 595 40.15 -22.59 2.71
N ASN A 596 39.13 -22.93 1.93
CA ASN A 596 37.86 -23.40 2.48
C ASN A 596 37.21 -24.42 1.54
N SER A 597 37.20 -25.68 1.96
CA SER A 597 36.72 -26.82 1.16
C SER A 597 35.30 -27.19 1.55
N PHE A 598 34.34 -27.07 0.61
CA PHE A 598 32.98 -27.55 0.86
C PHE A 598 32.27 -28.01 -0.43
N PHE A 599 32.55 -29.25 -0.84
CA PHE A 599 31.70 -29.96 -1.80
C PHE A 599 30.52 -30.61 -1.07
N LYS A 600 29.28 -30.30 -1.47
CA LYS A 600 28.08 -31.00 -0.98
C LYS A 600 27.40 -31.71 -2.14
N SER A 601 27.54 -33.03 -2.19
CA SER A 601 26.89 -33.87 -3.21
C SER A 601 25.38 -33.95 -2.95
N GLY A 602 24.59 -33.72 -4.00
CA GLY A 602 23.14 -33.96 -4.00
C GLY A 602 22.82 -35.24 -4.74
N THR A 603 22.59 -36.33 -4.02
CA THR A 603 22.17 -37.61 -4.62
C THR A 603 20.65 -37.59 -4.79
N ILE A 604 20.16 -37.77 -6.02
CA ILE A 604 18.75 -38.04 -6.29
C ILE A 604 18.59 -39.56 -6.45
N GLY A 605 17.68 -40.16 -5.70
CA GLY A 605 17.41 -41.59 -5.76
C GLY A 605 16.57 -41.97 -6.98
N ASN A 606 16.82 -43.17 -7.52
CA ASN A 606 15.83 -43.91 -8.31
C ASN A 606 14.92 -44.66 -7.36
N GLU A 607 13.60 -44.66 -7.62
CA GLU A 607 12.64 -45.74 -7.35
C GLU A 607 11.21 -45.26 -7.74
N SER A 608 10.22 -46.11 -8.05
CA SER A 608 10.25 -47.56 -8.27
C SER A 608 9.20 -47.99 -9.31
N THR A 609 9.16 -49.29 -9.66
CA THR A 609 8.20 -49.88 -10.61
C THR A 609 7.21 -50.84 -9.94
N ARG A 610 5.90 -50.61 -10.10
CA ARG A 610 4.76 -51.54 -9.90
C ARG A 610 3.53 -50.90 -10.58
N GLY A 611 2.51 -51.60 -11.07
CA GLY A 611 2.29 -53.05 -11.25
C GLY A 611 1.23 -53.29 -12.34
N LEU A 612 0.97 -54.55 -12.71
CA LEU A 612 0.10 -54.90 -13.86
C LEU A 612 -1.37 -55.08 -13.46
N SER A 613 -2.31 -54.67 -14.32
CA SER A 613 -3.72 -55.11 -14.27
C SER A 613 -4.34 -55.19 -15.67
N ASN A 614 -5.18 -56.19 -15.88
CA ASN A 614 -5.60 -56.75 -17.18
C ASN A 614 -6.45 -55.81 -18.07
N GLY A 615 -6.22 -55.88 -19.39
CA GLY A 615 -7.14 -55.41 -20.43
C GLY A 615 -6.81 -55.99 -21.80
N SER A 616 -7.76 -56.72 -22.43
CA SER A 616 -7.60 -57.28 -23.78
C SER A 616 -8.30 -56.41 -24.85
N PRO A 617 -7.86 -56.43 -26.12
CA PRO A 617 -8.10 -55.32 -27.04
C PRO A 617 -9.40 -55.44 -27.84
N ASN A 618 -9.92 -54.30 -28.28
CA ASN A 618 -10.58 -54.21 -29.59
C ASN A 618 -10.42 -52.80 -30.19
N ALA A 619 -10.54 -52.70 -31.52
CA ALA A 619 -10.11 -51.52 -32.28
C ALA A 619 -11.22 -50.48 -32.52
N LEU A 620 -10.83 -49.22 -32.76
CA LEU A 620 -11.39 -48.37 -33.84
C LEU A 620 -10.62 -47.04 -34.03
N GLN A 621 -9.91 -46.96 -35.16
CA GLN A 621 -9.52 -45.83 -36.05
C GLN A 621 -9.40 -44.35 -35.58
N PRO A 622 -8.58 -43.51 -36.27
CA PRO A 622 -8.00 -42.29 -35.68
C PRO A 622 -8.67 -40.96 -36.05
N LYS A 623 -8.35 -39.93 -35.25
CA LYS A 623 -8.27 -38.48 -35.50
C LYS A 623 -7.50 -37.85 -34.31
N GLU A 624 -6.83 -36.71 -34.40
CA GLU A 624 -6.71 -35.73 -35.49
C GLU A 624 -5.26 -35.19 -35.59
N SER A 625 -4.93 -34.41 -36.62
CA SER A 625 -3.53 -34.17 -37.02
C SER A 625 -2.86 -32.94 -36.38
N LEU A 626 -1.59 -33.09 -35.99
CA LEU A 626 -0.71 -32.05 -35.41
C LEU A 626 -0.21 -31.05 -36.49
N ALA A 627 -1.14 -30.44 -37.24
CA ALA A 627 -0.86 -29.81 -38.53
C ALA A 627 -1.51 -28.42 -38.75
N GLN A 628 -2.01 -27.74 -37.70
CA GLN A 628 -2.75 -26.47 -37.83
C GLN A 628 -2.10 -25.22 -37.20
N LEU A 629 -0.92 -25.32 -36.57
CA LEU A 629 -0.30 -24.17 -35.86
C LEU A 629 1.07 -23.70 -36.41
N LEU A 630 1.46 -24.11 -37.62
CA LEU A 630 2.63 -23.56 -38.33
C LEU A 630 2.36 -23.37 -39.83
N ARG A 631 1.78 -22.22 -40.21
CA ARG A 631 2.01 -21.44 -41.46
C ARG A 631 0.93 -20.36 -41.65
N TYR A 632 1.24 -19.11 -41.31
CA TYR A 632 1.48 -18.11 -42.36
C TYR A 632 2.32 -16.93 -41.85
N SER A 633 2.91 -16.18 -42.77
CA SER A 633 4.00 -15.22 -42.53
C SER A 633 3.59 -13.78 -42.84
N PHE A 634 4.29 -12.83 -42.21
CA PHE A 634 4.63 -11.48 -42.69
C PHE A 634 3.82 -10.88 -43.88
N SER A 635 3.23 -9.70 -43.70
CA SER A 635 3.90 -8.43 -44.04
C SER A 635 3.07 -7.18 -43.68
N LYS A 636 3.67 -6.01 -43.89
CA LYS A 636 3.11 -4.65 -43.85
C LYS A 636 2.10 -4.42 -45.02
N ASP A 637 1.38 -3.30 -45.21
CA ASP A 637 1.70 -1.88 -44.95
C ASP A 637 0.45 -0.94 -45.00
N GLU A 638 0.56 0.21 -44.31
CA GLU A 638 0.17 1.58 -44.72
C GLU A 638 -1.22 1.91 -45.38
N LYS A 639 -2.05 2.79 -44.75
CA LYS A 639 -2.38 4.18 -45.23
C LYS A 639 -3.61 4.91 -44.59
N ILE A 640 -3.34 6.07 -43.98
CA ILE A 640 -4.00 7.41 -44.14
C ILE A 640 -5.54 7.59 -44.00
N LYS A 641 -5.97 8.33 -42.95
CA LYS A 641 -6.83 9.56 -42.96
C LYS A 641 -7.06 10.04 -41.49
N LYS A 642 -6.50 11.17 -41.03
CA LYS A 642 -6.92 12.59 -41.19
C LYS A 642 -8.34 12.93 -40.68
N ASN A 643 -8.42 13.58 -39.50
CA ASN A 643 -8.75 15.01 -39.31
C ASN A 643 -8.51 15.40 -37.82
N LEU A 644 -7.83 16.49 -37.45
CA LEU A 644 -8.08 17.94 -37.63
C LEU A 644 -9.21 18.52 -36.75
N LEU A 645 -8.84 18.95 -35.53
CA LEU A 645 -9.41 20.01 -34.66
C LEU A 645 -8.53 20.05 -33.38
N SER A 646 -8.15 21.16 -32.75
CA SER A 646 -8.40 22.58 -33.05
C SER A 646 -7.21 23.46 -32.59
N THR A 647 -6.26 23.78 -33.47
CA THR A 647 -5.19 24.75 -33.19
C THR A 647 -5.73 26.18 -33.20
N LYS A 648 -6.06 26.76 -32.04
CA LYS A 648 -6.72 28.09 -31.98
C LYS A 648 -6.30 29.04 -30.85
N ILE A 649 -5.21 28.75 -30.12
CA ILE A 649 -4.66 29.63 -29.06
C ILE A 649 -3.16 29.92 -29.30
N SER A 650 -2.85 30.45 -30.49
CA SER A 650 -1.47 30.88 -30.84
C SER A 650 -1.44 32.16 -31.68
N ALA A 651 -2.56 32.89 -31.74
CA ALA A 651 -2.74 34.07 -32.61
C ALA A 651 -2.81 35.41 -31.84
N TYR A 652 -2.44 35.43 -30.56
CA TYR A 652 -2.67 36.57 -29.65
C TYR A 652 -1.42 37.26 -29.07
N PHE A 653 -0.21 36.74 -29.33
CA PHE A 653 1.05 37.38 -28.90
C PHE A 653 2.01 37.53 -30.08
N ASN A 654 1.91 38.67 -30.79
CA ASN A 654 3.01 39.31 -31.54
C ASN A 654 2.60 40.69 -32.10
N LYS A 655 2.43 41.68 -31.22
CA LYS A 655 2.34 43.11 -31.60
C LYS A 655 2.69 44.00 -30.41
N ARG A 656 3.59 44.98 -30.61
CA ARG A 656 4.56 45.50 -29.61
C ARG A 656 5.57 44.38 -29.25
N ILE A 657 6.87 44.63 -29.16
CA ILE A 657 7.57 45.92 -28.96
C ILE A 657 8.32 46.38 -30.23
N LYS A 658 8.24 47.68 -30.50
CA LYS A 658 9.28 48.49 -31.13
C LYS A 658 9.14 49.92 -30.61
#